data_AF-A0A0M2H828-F1
#
_entry.id   AF-A0A0M2H828-F1
#
_cell.length_a   1.000
_cell.length_b   1.000
_cell.length_c   1.000
_cell.angle_alpha   90.00
_cell.angle_beta   90.00
_cell.angle_gamma   90.00
#
_symmetry.space_group_name_H-M   'P 1'
#
loop_
_entity.id
_entity.type
_entity.pdbx_description
1 polymer ?
#
loop_
_entity_poly.entity_id
_entity_poly.type
_entity_poly.pdbx_seq_one_letter_code
_entity_poly.pdbx_strand_id
1 'polypeptide(L)'
;MARVPDVPHDAVDVDADADALDVRVDPAPSDVEPNEFGVTLLADVVLHGRSDTVARLRVQGSDDFHYAAIVVRGGIAELVHFEALGADRYGARIAVGRGETLHLTVVASDFETGIAWLEHQVAQGGMGMGGEPEAAAEPPPPPRIPDVVLGGGFGGRSPGLAPVAPPPAPAPPPMPGPAPPPVAAGPVPPPEAVTPSGGLDGAAPVPAFVDAEVPARVVEGVEFDAIVRLSLADLAPTAGAARKKATALFDPSREIEVAMQLRGLAFADGTPSIISTMLPTKGSEPRRLVFALIPDGPGRGHITVTFTQPPIVTPLAVLALSTPIVAADDDVEGIGADDPRTAVASVAAPPRSIADLPTLVIDESMSRGASELLVTAKIGRTVVKHSVRLPDKSAYVEGIYSELSAVRKTFLESVEDDPDEAADTARRGVRTLGARVATELLGDEVNALLWSRRRRTSQLVLQTSGELDIPWEIVHLVPVGRQRPDPERYFLGDLGLTRWMYGTPRPTVIPVDPTRVVAIAPDYVDHSLDLPRAREEIETIGDLLAGPPRSAADPIEFRQAIQDGFDLLHFAGHGRWRDIAPLGQEIAFAAFSADHDDGSASYTDSDARRDLPELDTAAPTSTPFVFLSACDVGRLRSGATGLGGFAEVFLRGGVGVFIGCSWAVRDDVTALFVRTFYQRTLGENATVGEAVLAARRAAREAGDLTSLAFTVFADPRARLVPRAAADGGDHS
;
A
#
# COMPACT_ATOMS: atom_id res chain seq x y z
N MET A 1 -11.77 -2.64 27.61
CA MET A 1 -10.31 -2.82 27.64
C MET A 1 -10.05 -4.32 27.80
N ALA A 2 -9.57 -4.98 26.76
CA ALA A 2 -9.28 -6.40 26.79
C ALA A 2 -7.87 -6.61 27.34
N ARG A 3 -7.69 -7.57 28.26
CA ARG A 3 -6.39 -7.95 28.82
C ARG A 3 -5.38 -8.20 27.69
N VAL A 4 -4.26 -7.48 27.71
CA VAL A 4 -3.08 -7.76 26.88
C VAL A 4 -2.57 -9.16 27.25
N PRO A 5 -2.56 -10.16 26.36
CA PRO A 5 -2.03 -11.47 26.70
C PRO A 5 -0.50 -11.48 26.57
N ASP A 6 0.14 -11.93 27.65
CA ASP A 6 1.51 -12.43 27.75
C ASP A 6 2.64 -11.39 27.58
N VAL A 7 2.60 -10.34 28.40
CA VAL A 7 3.84 -9.69 28.87
C VAL A 7 4.65 -10.76 29.62
N PRO A 8 5.95 -10.94 29.33
CA PRO A 8 6.75 -11.96 29.99
C PRO A 8 7.06 -11.54 31.44
N HIS A 9 6.12 -11.78 32.34
CA HIS A 9 6.34 -11.65 33.77
C HIS A 9 7.28 -12.78 34.22
N ASP A 10 8.27 -12.45 35.06
CA ASP A 10 9.39 -13.31 35.50
C ASP A 10 10.51 -13.58 34.49
N ALA A 11 10.68 -12.74 33.47
CA ALA A 11 11.65 -12.97 32.40
C ALA A 11 12.93 -12.11 32.43
N VAL A 12 13.08 -11.22 33.42
CA VAL A 12 14.27 -10.36 33.54
C VAL A 12 15.36 -11.08 34.34
N ASP A 13 16.46 -11.42 33.66
CA ASP A 13 17.64 -12.03 34.26
C ASP A 13 18.84 -11.07 34.16
N VAL A 14 19.73 -11.12 35.16
CA VAL A 14 20.94 -10.30 35.22
C VAL A 14 22.13 -11.21 35.48
N ASP A 15 22.93 -11.40 34.43
CA ASP A 15 24.17 -12.18 34.49
C ASP A 15 25.34 -11.25 34.84
N ALA A 16 25.95 -11.50 36.00
CA ALA A 16 27.06 -10.71 36.53
C ALA A 16 28.01 -11.56 37.39
N ASP A 17 29.25 -11.09 37.53
CA ASP A 17 30.23 -11.65 38.46
C ASP A 17 29.85 -11.28 39.91
N ALA A 18 29.47 -12.28 40.71
CA ALA A 18 28.98 -12.10 42.08
C ALA A 18 30.02 -11.52 43.04
N ASP A 19 31.32 -11.63 42.74
CA ASP A 19 32.38 -10.99 43.53
C ASP A 19 32.55 -9.51 43.17
N ALA A 20 32.08 -9.10 41.98
CA ALA A 20 32.21 -7.76 41.42
C ALA A 20 30.93 -6.91 41.51
N LEU A 21 29.74 -7.54 41.52
CA LEU A 21 28.45 -6.87 41.43
C LEU A 21 27.41 -7.48 42.38
N ASP A 22 26.75 -6.63 43.16
CA ASP A 22 25.55 -7.00 43.91
C ASP A 22 24.31 -6.63 43.09
N VAL A 23 23.35 -7.56 43.00
CA VAL A 23 22.19 -7.44 42.10
C VAL A 23 20.91 -7.74 42.86
N ARG A 24 19.93 -6.83 42.74
CA ARG A 24 18.57 -7.02 43.24
C ARG A 24 17.58 -6.80 42.10
N VAL A 25 16.78 -7.81 41.80
CA VAL A 25 15.71 -7.75 40.78
C VAL A 25 14.37 -7.85 41.50
N ASP A 26 13.54 -6.84 41.33
CA ASP A 26 12.15 -6.81 41.77
C ASP A 26 11.25 -6.93 40.53
N PRO A 27 10.76 -8.13 40.20
CA PRO A 27 9.86 -8.30 39.07
C PRO A 27 8.54 -7.55 39.31
N ALA A 28 7.98 -6.99 38.25
CA ALA A 28 6.67 -6.35 38.29
C ALA A 28 5.57 -7.40 38.52
N PRO A 29 4.48 -7.06 39.23
CA PRO A 29 3.32 -7.93 39.38
C PRO A 29 2.78 -8.43 38.03
N SER A 30 2.23 -9.65 38.00
CA SER A 30 1.75 -10.29 36.77
C SER A 30 0.44 -9.69 36.21
N ASP A 31 -0.13 -8.71 36.90
CA ASP A 31 -1.34 -7.97 36.53
C ASP A 31 -1.06 -6.51 36.13
N VAL A 32 0.20 -6.11 35.98
CA VAL A 32 0.56 -4.76 35.51
C VAL A 32 0.13 -4.59 34.05
N GLU A 33 -0.84 -3.71 33.82
CA GLU A 33 -1.29 -3.32 32.49
C GLU A 33 -0.36 -2.24 31.89
N PRO A 34 -0.24 -2.16 30.54
CA PRO A 34 0.45 -1.05 29.90
C PRO A 34 -0.22 0.28 30.25
N ASN A 35 0.58 1.36 30.33
CA ASN A 35 0.05 2.71 30.46
C ASN A 35 -0.64 3.18 29.17
N GLU A 36 -1.21 4.38 29.18
CA GLU A 36 -1.94 4.97 28.03
C GLU A 36 -1.08 5.11 26.75
N PHE A 37 0.25 5.00 26.87
CA PHE A 37 1.20 5.06 25.76
C PHE A 37 1.71 3.67 25.32
N GLY A 38 1.17 2.59 25.88
CA GLY A 38 1.53 1.21 25.53
C GLY A 38 2.81 0.71 26.21
N VAL A 39 3.28 1.36 27.28
CA VAL A 39 4.48 0.94 28.02
C VAL A 39 4.09 0.13 29.25
N THR A 40 4.64 -1.09 29.35
CA THR A 40 4.47 -1.99 30.49
C THR A 40 5.77 -2.13 31.27
N LEU A 41 5.68 -2.04 32.60
CA LEU A 41 6.78 -2.33 33.52
C LEU A 41 7.02 -3.85 33.63
N LEU A 42 8.27 -4.28 33.46
CA LEU A 42 8.68 -5.69 33.60
C LEU A 42 9.36 -5.96 34.94
N ALA A 43 10.31 -5.11 35.36
CA ALA A 43 11.02 -5.24 36.62
C ALA A 43 11.76 -3.95 36.97
N ASP A 44 11.97 -3.72 38.26
CA ASP A 44 12.97 -2.78 38.75
C ASP A 44 14.23 -3.54 39.17
N VAL A 45 15.40 -3.06 38.75
CA VAL A 45 16.69 -3.68 39.01
C VAL A 45 17.61 -2.68 39.69
N VAL A 46 18.24 -3.09 40.79
CA VAL A 46 19.27 -2.31 41.48
C VAL A 46 20.61 -3.03 41.35
N LEU A 47 21.60 -2.33 40.82
CA LEU A 47 22.97 -2.83 40.65
C LEU A 47 23.91 -2.03 41.55
N HIS A 48 24.74 -2.72 42.35
CA HIS A 48 25.75 -2.09 43.19
C HIS A 48 27.15 -2.65 42.91
N GLY A 49 28.02 -1.81 42.35
CA GLY A 49 29.37 -2.19 41.93
C GLY A 49 30.35 -2.31 43.10
N ARG A 50 30.96 -3.49 43.29
CA ARG A 50 32.09 -3.70 44.23
C ARG A 50 33.45 -3.48 43.55
N SER A 51 33.49 -3.66 42.23
CA SER A 51 34.58 -3.31 41.31
C SER A 51 34.01 -2.84 39.97
N ASP A 52 34.86 -2.29 39.10
CA ASP A 52 34.43 -1.89 37.75
C ASP A 52 34.07 -3.15 36.93
N THR A 53 32.82 -3.24 36.48
CA THR A 53 32.29 -4.43 35.80
C THR A 53 31.16 -4.10 34.83
N VAL A 54 30.65 -5.11 34.13
CA VAL A 54 29.53 -4.98 33.18
C VAL A 54 28.45 -6.00 33.51
N ALA A 55 27.26 -5.52 33.84
CA ALA A 55 26.07 -6.35 34.01
C ALA A 55 25.44 -6.67 32.64
N ARG A 56 24.97 -7.89 32.45
CA ARG A 56 24.20 -8.28 31.25
C ARG A 56 22.75 -8.51 31.64
N LEU A 57 21.88 -7.58 31.26
CA LEU A 57 20.44 -7.76 31.40
C LEU A 57 19.92 -8.60 30.24
N ARG A 58 18.99 -9.51 30.55
CA ARG A 58 18.30 -10.34 29.58
C ARG A 58 16.81 -10.34 29.85
N VAL A 59 16.01 -10.32 28.80
CA VAL A 59 14.56 -10.55 28.83
C VAL A 59 14.26 -11.74 27.93
N GLN A 60 13.54 -12.73 28.47
CA GLN A 60 12.90 -13.77 27.68
C GLN A 60 11.51 -13.30 27.26
N GLY A 61 11.27 -13.09 25.97
CA GLY A 61 10.02 -12.48 25.51
C GLY A 61 9.81 -12.56 24.01
N SER A 62 8.60 -12.22 23.56
CA SER A 62 8.24 -12.24 22.14
C SER A 62 8.94 -11.10 21.36
N ASP A 63 9.11 -11.30 20.05
CA ASP A 63 9.48 -10.27 19.09
C ASP A 63 8.35 -9.30 18.74
N ASP A 64 7.23 -9.38 19.45
CA ASP A 64 6.13 -8.41 19.40
C ASP A 64 6.41 -7.14 20.24
N PHE A 65 7.26 -7.20 21.26
CA PHE A 65 7.56 -6.06 22.15
C PHE A 65 8.96 -5.46 21.93
N HIS A 66 9.07 -4.15 22.10
CA HIS A 66 10.32 -3.41 22.22
C HIS A 66 10.71 -3.40 23.69
N TYR A 67 11.95 -3.80 24.00
CA TYR A 67 12.46 -3.87 25.36
C TYR A 67 13.51 -2.79 25.59
N ALA A 68 13.41 -2.10 26.71
CA ALA A 68 14.37 -1.09 27.12
C ALA A 68 14.57 -1.10 28.63
N ALA A 69 15.67 -0.54 29.10
CA ALA A 69 15.88 -0.21 30.50
C ALA A 69 16.12 1.30 30.62
N ILE A 70 15.36 1.95 31.50
CA ILE A 70 15.64 3.30 31.96
C ILE A 70 16.71 3.16 33.04
N VAL A 71 17.91 3.68 32.82
CA VAL A 71 19.05 3.59 33.75
C VAL A 71 19.25 4.94 34.42
N VAL A 72 19.17 4.99 35.75
CA VAL A 72 19.39 6.22 36.52
C VAL A 72 20.77 6.18 37.17
N ARG A 73 21.63 7.12 36.75
CA ARG A 73 23.00 7.30 37.23
C ARG A 73 23.17 8.70 37.82
N GLY A 74 23.40 8.79 39.14
CA GLY A 74 23.63 10.08 39.80
C GLY A 74 22.49 11.11 39.62
N GLY A 75 21.25 10.64 39.43
CA GLY A 75 20.07 11.48 39.20
C GLY A 75 19.78 11.81 37.73
N ILE A 76 20.60 11.34 36.79
CA ILE A 76 20.37 11.46 35.35
C ILE A 76 19.83 10.12 34.83
N ALA A 77 18.68 10.16 34.15
CA ALA A 77 18.12 8.99 33.48
C ALA A 77 18.63 8.91 32.03
N GLU A 78 18.95 7.70 31.58
CA GLU A 78 19.21 7.37 30.18
C GLU A 78 18.36 6.16 29.76
N LEU A 79 17.96 6.09 28.49
CA LEU A 79 17.24 4.93 27.97
C LEU A 79 18.21 4.02 27.22
N VAL A 80 18.29 2.76 27.62
CA VAL A 80 19.12 1.73 26.98
C VAL A 80 18.22 0.71 26.32
N HIS A 81 18.30 0.63 24.99
CA HIS A 81 17.56 -0.33 24.18
C HIS A 81 18.18 -1.73 24.25
N PHE A 82 17.33 -2.75 24.20
CA PHE A 82 17.77 -4.14 24.21
C PHE A 82 17.94 -4.65 22.78
N GLU A 83 19.00 -5.42 22.56
CA GLU A 83 19.28 -6.06 21.28
C GLU A 83 18.82 -7.53 21.31
N ALA A 84 18.47 -8.08 20.15
CA ALA A 84 18.12 -9.49 20.02
C ALA A 84 19.37 -10.37 20.23
N LEU A 85 19.29 -11.32 21.17
CA LEU A 85 20.36 -12.29 21.49
C LEU A 85 20.09 -13.68 20.90
N GLY A 86 18.92 -13.90 20.30
CA GLY A 86 18.47 -15.16 19.70
C GLY A 86 16.94 -15.21 19.63
N ALA A 87 16.38 -16.38 19.31
CA ALA A 87 14.93 -16.59 19.37
C ALA A 87 14.42 -16.33 20.80
N ASP A 88 13.42 -15.46 20.91
CA ASP A 88 12.70 -15.06 22.13
C ASP A 88 13.58 -14.53 23.27
N ARG A 89 14.76 -13.96 22.96
CA ARG A 89 15.71 -13.44 23.95
C ARG A 89 16.29 -12.10 23.52
N TYR A 90 16.21 -11.13 24.43
CA TYR A 90 16.68 -9.76 24.24
C TYR A 90 17.61 -9.36 25.39
N GLY A 91 18.54 -8.44 25.19
CA GLY A 91 19.40 -8.00 26.28
C GLY A 91 20.22 -6.75 26.01
N ALA A 92 20.76 -6.20 27.08
CA ALA A 92 21.61 -5.01 27.06
C ALA A 92 22.81 -5.18 28.02
N ARG A 93 23.88 -4.41 27.78
CA ARG A 93 25.09 -4.41 28.61
C ARG A 93 25.21 -3.09 29.33
N ILE A 94 25.27 -3.12 30.66
CA ILE A 94 25.31 -1.93 31.49
C ILE A 94 26.64 -1.90 32.26
N ALA A 95 27.44 -0.86 32.05
CA ALA A 95 28.68 -0.66 32.77
C ALA A 95 28.42 -0.09 34.17
N VAL A 96 28.99 -0.72 35.20
CA VAL A 96 28.85 -0.33 36.61
C VAL A 96 30.23 -0.09 37.20
N GLY A 97 30.45 1.12 37.73
CA GLY A 97 31.70 1.51 38.37
C GLY A 97 31.80 1.02 39.82
N ARG A 98 33.03 0.96 40.35
CA ARG A 98 33.28 0.63 41.75
C ARG A 98 32.62 1.65 42.69
N GLY A 99 31.78 1.17 43.60
CA GLY A 99 31.03 1.97 44.57
C GLY A 99 29.80 2.66 43.99
N GLU A 100 29.48 2.43 42.71
CA GLU A 100 28.31 3.00 42.05
C GLU A 100 27.05 2.17 42.35
N THR A 101 25.93 2.85 42.56
CA THR A 101 24.59 2.24 42.61
C THR A 101 23.76 2.77 41.46
N LEU A 102 23.24 1.86 40.62
CA LEU A 102 22.34 2.18 39.52
C LEU A 102 20.94 1.65 39.82
N HIS A 103 19.92 2.44 39.50
CA HIS A 103 18.53 2.03 39.51
C HIS A 103 18.07 1.90 38.06
N LEU A 104 17.54 0.74 37.70
CA LEU A 104 17.07 0.45 36.37
C LEU A 104 15.59 0.07 36.41
N THR A 105 14.83 0.59 35.47
CA THR A 105 13.44 0.20 35.26
C THR A 105 13.34 -0.45 33.89
N VAL A 106 13.10 -1.76 33.86
CA VAL A 106 12.99 -2.56 32.64
C VAL A 106 11.55 -2.56 32.17
N VAL A 107 11.34 -2.21 30.90
CA VAL A 107 10.02 -2.03 30.31
C VAL A 107 9.89 -2.77 28.98
N ALA A 108 8.64 -3.06 28.62
CA ALA A 108 8.24 -3.55 27.31
C ALA A 108 7.20 -2.60 26.70
N SER A 109 7.24 -2.40 25.40
CA SER A 109 6.20 -1.67 24.66
C SER A 109 5.86 -2.41 23.38
N ASP A 110 4.57 -2.62 23.09
CA ASP A 110 4.09 -3.23 21.85
C ASP A 110 4.09 -2.25 20.66
N PHE A 111 4.27 -0.94 20.93
CA PHE A 111 4.40 0.10 19.92
C PHE A 111 5.76 0.82 19.97
N GLU A 112 6.28 1.19 18.80
CA GLU A 112 7.44 2.09 18.67
C GLU A 112 7.16 3.47 19.27
N THR A 113 5.90 3.92 19.22
CA THR A 113 5.45 5.19 19.82
C THR A 113 5.58 5.21 21.34
N GLY A 114 5.39 4.07 22.02
CA GLY A 114 5.57 3.99 23.47
C GLY A 114 7.04 4.16 23.88
N ILE A 115 7.97 3.61 23.09
CA ILE A 115 9.41 3.80 23.29
C ILE A 115 9.83 5.24 22.97
N ALA A 116 9.35 5.81 21.86
CA ALA A 116 9.61 7.21 21.52
C ALA A 116 9.08 8.17 22.59
N TRP A 117 7.94 7.86 23.20
CA TRP A 117 7.42 8.61 24.35
C TRP A 117 8.36 8.53 25.56
N LEU A 118 8.90 7.35 25.89
CA LEU A 118 9.88 7.19 26.97
C LEU A 118 11.15 7.99 26.72
N GLU A 119 11.68 7.96 25.49
CA GLU A 119 12.85 8.75 25.11
C GLU A 119 12.60 10.24 25.34
N HIS A 120 11.41 10.71 24.99
CA HIS A 120 11.00 12.09 25.23
C HIS A 120 10.91 12.42 26.73
N GLN A 121 10.31 11.55 27.55
CA GLN A 121 10.21 11.75 29.00
C GLN A 121 11.58 11.76 29.70
N VAL A 122 12.47 10.84 29.30
CA VAL A 122 13.85 10.78 29.80
C VAL A 122 14.62 12.04 29.40
N ALA A 123 14.46 12.53 28.17
CA ALA A 123 15.07 13.77 27.71
C ALA A 123 14.57 15.03 28.46
N GLN A 124 13.34 15.00 29.00
CA GLN A 124 12.76 16.09 29.78
C GLN A 124 13.01 15.98 31.31
N GLY A 125 13.66 14.91 31.78
CA GLY A 125 14.00 14.73 33.20
C GLY A 125 12.81 14.36 34.10
N GLY A 126 11.69 13.91 33.52
CA GLY A 126 10.43 13.64 34.24
C GLY A 126 10.21 12.17 34.56
N MET A 127 10.68 11.69 35.71
CA MET A 127 10.17 10.49 36.40
C MET A 127 10.43 10.66 37.90
N GLY A 128 9.51 11.32 38.60
CA GLY A 128 9.49 11.44 40.06
C GLY A 128 8.33 10.60 40.63
N MET A 129 8.61 9.86 41.71
CA MET A 129 7.76 8.87 42.37
C MET A 129 6.33 9.36 42.76
N GLY A 130 5.29 8.59 42.35
CA GLY A 130 4.07 8.26 43.12
C GLY A 130 2.95 9.31 43.32
N GLY A 131 1.74 9.02 42.78
CA GLY A 131 0.47 9.65 43.17
C GLY A 131 -0.75 9.11 42.38
N GLU A 132 -1.82 8.71 43.06
CA GLU A 132 -3.04 8.04 42.56
C GLU A 132 -3.89 8.84 41.54
N PRO A 133 -4.68 8.20 40.65
CA PRO A 133 -5.61 8.88 39.75
C PRO A 133 -7.02 9.06 40.35
N GLU A 134 -7.58 10.27 40.20
CA GLU A 134 -8.93 10.64 40.62
C GLU A 134 -9.99 10.25 39.56
N ALA A 135 -11.15 9.77 40.01
CA ALA A 135 -12.18 9.11 39.21
C ALA A 135 -13.04 10.03 38.33
N ALA A 136 -13.39 9.58 37.11
CA ALA A 136 -14.37 10.22 36.22
C ALA A 136 -15.67 9.39 36.10
N ALA A 137 -16.81 10.09 36.05
CA ALA A 137 -18.17 9.57 36.19
C ALA A 137 -18.82 9.06 34.87
N GLU A 138 -19.79 8.14 35.03
CA GLU A 138 -20.58 7.45 33.98
C GLU A 138 -21.65 8.34 33.29
N PRO A 139 -21.95 8.13 31.98
CA PRO A 139 -23.05 8.80 31.28
C PRO A 139 -24.38 7.98 31.24
N PRO A 140 -25.54 8.61 31.01
CA PRO A 140 -26.87 7.98 31.13
C PRO A 140 -27.36 7.33 29.82
N PRO A 141 -28.41 6.46 29.88
CA PRO A 141 -28.86 5.67 28.73
C PRO A 141 -29.87 6.43 27.83
N PRO A 142 -30.02 6.05 26.55
CA PRO A 142 -30.90 6.73 25.59
C PRO A 142 -32.37 6.26 25.63
N PRO A 143 -33.33 7.10 25.17
CA PRO A 143 -34.76 6.81 25.16
C PRO A 143 -35.23 6.05 23.89
N ARG A 144 -36.37 5.36 24.01
CA ARG A 144 -37.10 4.63 22.94
C ARG A 144 -38.22 5.47 22.31
N ILE A 145 -38.83 4.95 21.20
CA ILE A 145 -40.22 5.14 20.65
C ILE A 145 -40.20 5.60 19.15
N PRO A 146 -41.14 5.22 18.22
CA PRO A 146 -41.80 3.94 17.86
C PRO A 146 -41.93 3.67 16.32
N ASP A 147 -42.54 2.55 15.95
CA ASP A 147 -42.79 1.98 14.60
C ASP A 147 -43.65 2.80 13.61
N VAL A 148 -43.34 2.74 12.28
CA VAL A 148 -44.34 2.70 11.17
C VAL A 148 -43.81 1.98 9.90
N VAL A 149 -44.32 0.75 9.70
CA VAL A 149 -44.85 0.03 8.50
C VAL A 149 -44.51 0.45 7.04
N LEU A 150 -43.68 -0.41 6.43
CA LEU A 150 -43.65 -1.07 5.10
C LEU A 150 -44.66 -0.82 3.96
N GLY A 151 -44.10 -0.85 2.73
CA GLY A 151 -44.66 -1.43 1.50
C GLY A 151 -43.86 -0.99 0.26
N GLY A 152 -43.49 -1.76 -0.75
CA GLY A 152 -43.63 -3.17 -1.14
C GLY A 152 -42.85 -3.33 -2.47
N GLY A 153 -42.25 -4.50 -2.73
CA GLY A 153 -41.27 -4.70 -3.81
C GLY A 153 -41.80 -4.92 -5.23
N PHE A 154 -40.88 -5.03 -6.21
CA PHE A 154 -40.79 -6.08 -7.25
C PHE A 154 -39.59 -5.83 -8.19
N GLY A 155 -38.71 -6.84 -8.32
CA GLY A 155 -38.17 -7.34 -9.60
C GLY A 155 -37.06 -6.60 -10.39
N GLY A 156 -35.82 -7.09 -10.25
CA GLY A 156 -34.90 -7.37 -11.39
C GLY A 156 -34.06 -6.22 -11.96
N ARG A 157 -32.72 -6.46 -11.98
CA ARG A 157 -31.60 -5.59 -12.41
C ARG A 157 -31.08 -4.71 -11.27
N SER A 158 -29.82 -4.91 -10.91
CA SER A 158 -29.12 -4.05 -9.94
C SER A 158 -28.27 -3.04 -10.72
N PRO A 159 -28.74 -1.81 -10.96
CA PRO A 159 -27.85 -0.67 -11.03
C PRO A 159 -27.12 -0.58 -9.68
N GLY A 160 -25.87 -0.12 -9.68
CA GLY A 160 -25.05 0.08 -8.47
C GLY A 160 -25.55 1.22 -7.58
N LEU A 161 -26.84 1.26 -7.26
CA LEU A 161 -27.47 2.30 -6.46
C LEU A 161 -27.06 2.15 -4.99
N ALA A 162 -26.42 3.17 -4.46
CA ALA A 162 -26.35 3.36 -3.01
C ALA A 162 -27.77 3.70 -2.49
N PRO A 163 -28.26 3.08 -1.41
CA PRO A 163 -29.55 3.44 -0.84
C PRO A 163 -29.48 4.81 -0.12
N VAL A 164 -30.62 5.51 -0.11
CA VAL A 164 -30.81 6.79 0.58
C VAL A 164 -30.76 6.59 2.10
N ALA A 165 -30.00 7.45 2.80
CA ALA A 165 -29.78 7.36 4.24
C ALA A 165 -31.03 7.77 5.09
N PRO A 166 -31.24 7.18 6.29
CA PRO A 166 -32.18 7.69 7.29
C PRO A 166 -31.70 9.02 7.93
N PRO A 167 -32.56 9.75 8.68
CA PRO A 167 -32.24 11.10 9.17
C PRO A 167 -31.06 11.15 10.16
N PRO A 168 -30.35 12.29 10.24
CA PRO A 168 -29.05 12.40 10.91
C PRO A 168 -29.13 12.33 12.44
N ALA A 169 -28.11 11.71 13.05
CA ALA A 169 -27.83 11.77 14.49
C ALA A 169 -27.32 13.18 14.90
N PRO A 170 -27.52 13.60 16.17
CA PRO A 170 -27.13 14.93 16.62
C PRO A 170 -25.61 15.14 16.66
N ALA A 171 -25.20 16.38 16.40
CA ALA A 171 -23.81 16.79 16.24
C ALA A 171 -22.94 16.58 17.51
N PRO A 172 -21.63 16.27 17.36
CA PRO A 172 -20.69 16.14 18.47
C PRO A 172 -20.42 17.49 19.16
N PRO A 173 -20.00 17.49 20.44
CA PRO A 173 -19.73 18.71 21.19
C PRO A 173 -18.49 19.47 20.66
N PRO A 174 -18.42 20.79 20.84
CA PRO A 174 -17.33 21.62 20.35
C PRO A 174 -16.02 21.38 21.10
N MET A 175 -14.91 21.28 20.37
CA MET A 175 -13.54 21.15 20.88
C MET A 175 -13.00 22.48 21.46
N PRO A 176 -12.09 22.43 22.46
CA PRO A 176 -11.49 23.62 23.06
C PRO A 176 -10.56 24.36 22.09
N GLY A 177 -10.49 25.70 22.28
CA GLY A 177 -9.83 26.63 21.36
C GLY A 177 -8.29 26.49 21.23
N PRO A 178 -7.71 27.09 20.19
CA PRO A 178 -6.33 26.86 19.78
C PRO A 178 -5.29 27.49 20.72
N ALA A 179 -4.19 26.77 20.92
CA ALA A 179 -2.98 27.28 21.57
C ALA A 179 -2.23 28.29 20.65
N PRO A 180 -1.46 29.24 21.22
CA PRO A 180 -0.81 30.29 20.44
C PRO A 180 0.37 29.76 19.58
N PRO A 181 0.72 30.48 18.49
CA PRO A 181 1.68 30.01 17.50
C PRO A 181 3.14 30.07 18.00
N PRO A 182 4.02 29.17 17.55
CA PRO A 182 5.45 29.24 17.83
C PRO A 182 6.14 30.35 17.01
N VAL A 183 7.20 30.91 17.61
CA VAL A 183 8.00 32.01 17.08
C VAL A 183 8.86 31.56 15.88
N ALA A 184 8.92 32.39 14.85
CA ALA A 184 9.62 32.15 13.59
C ALA A 184 11.12 31.81 13.77
N ALA A 185 11.55 30.66 13.24
CA ALA A 185 12.96 30.31 13.06
C ALA A 185 13.46 30.83 11.70
N GLY A 186 14.67 31.41 11.70
CA GLY A 186 15.31 31.99 10.53
C GLY A 186 15.79 30.97 9.47
N PRO A 187 16.38 31.45 8.35
CA PRO A 187 16.61 30.66 7.16
C PRO A 187 17.64 29.53 7.37
N VAL A 188 17.24 28.32 7.00
CA VAL A 188 18.06 27.10 6.97
C VAL A 188 19.06 27.18 5.79
N PRO A 189 20.37 26.95 6.00
CA PRO A 189 21.35 26.94 4.92
C PRO A 189 21.16 25.71 4.00
N PRO A 190 21.62 25.78 2.73
CA PRO A 190 21.44 24.69 1.77
C PRO A 190 22.19 23.43 2.22
N PRO A 191 21.63 22.22 2.01
CA PRO A 191 22.28 20.99 2.42
C PRO A 191 23.55 20.75 1.61
N GLU A 192 24.67 20.58 2.31
CA GLU A 192 25.89 20.00 1.76
C GLU A 192 25.60 18.60 1.18
N ALA A 193 26.27 18.27 0.08
CA ALA A 193 26.18 16.97 -0.56
C ALA A 193 26.72 15.87 0.37
N VAL A 194 25.84 15.30 1.18
CA VAL A 194 26.14 14.13 2.00
C VAL A 194 26.21 12.91 1.09
N THR A 195 27.42 12.38 0.90
CA THR A 195 27.65 11.04 0.35
C THR A 195 26.84 10.01 1.14
N PRO A 196 26.00 9.17 0.52
CA PRO A 196 25.16 8.23 1.26
C PRO A 196 25.99 7.05 1.78
N SER A 197 26.47 7.10 3.03
CA SER A 197 27.01 5.95 3.77
C SER A 197 25.85 5.05 4.22
N GLY A 198 25.82 3.78 3.80
CA GLY A 198 24.66 2.88 3.93
C GLY A 198 24.82 1.70 4.85
N GLY A 199 23.78 1.42 5.63
CA GLY A 199 23.67 0.31 6.58
C GLY A 199 23.12 -0.99 5.99
N LEU A 200 23.36 -1.28 4.71
CA LEU A 200 23.31 -2.66 4.22
C LEU A 200 24.77 -3.06 3.97
N ASP A 201 25.30 -4.01 4.73
CA ASP A 201 26.63 -4.57 4.47
C ASP A 201 26.71 -5.01 3.00
N GLY A 202 27.63 -4.43 2.25
CA GLY A 202 27.72 -4.58 0.80
C GLY A 202 28.79 -3.69 0.18
N ALA A 203 29.20 -4.00 -1.04
CA ALA A 203 30.13 -3.16 -1.78
C ALA A 203 29.40 -1.93 -2.36
N ALA A 204 30.14 -0.86 -2.65
CA ALA A 204 29.56 0.30 -3.32
C ALA A 204 28.92 -0.12 -4.66
N PRO A 205 27.64 0.24 -4.92
CA PRO A 205 26.98 -0.12 -6.17
C PRO A 205 27.71 0.45 -7.39
N VAL A 206 27.85 -0.38 -8.43
CA VAL A 206 28.47 -0.01 -9.70
C VAL A 206 27.44 0.06 -10.82
N PRO A 207 27.56 1.00 -11.78
CA PRO A 207 26.68 1.04 -12.93
C PRO A 207 26.92 -0.15 -13.85
N ALA A 208 25.84 -0.79 -14.29
CA ALA A 208 25.85 -1.82 -15.30
C ALA A 208 24.68 -1.64 -16.29
N PHE A 209 24.91 -2.10 -17.52
CA PHE A 209 23.92 -2.14 -18.58
C PHE A 209 23.17 -3.45 -18.51
N VAL A 210 21.84 -3.36 -18.55
CA VAL A 210 20.96 -4.50 -18.73
C VAL A 210 20.19 -4.34 -20.03
N ASP A 211 19.98 -5.43 -20.74
CA ASP A 211 19.06 -5.44 -21.87
C ASP A 211 18.31 -6.75 -22.01
N ALA A 212 17.19 -6.66 -22.71
CA ALA A 212 16.36 -7.79 -23.09
C ALA A 212 16.10 -7.71 -24.59
N GLU A 213 16.16 -8.86 -25.25
CA GLU A 213 15.95 -9.03 -26.68
C GLU A 213 15.00 -10.20 -26.95
N VAL A 214 14.08 -9.99 -27.88
CA VAL A 214 13.18 -11.03 -28.41
C VAL A 214 13.10 -10.91 -29.93
N PRO A 215 12.72 -11.98 -30.64
CA PRO A 215 12.41 -11.90 -32.06
C PRO A 215 11.39 -10.79 -32.34
N ALA A 216 11.56 -10.06 -33.45
CA ALA A 216 10.64 -8.98 -33.84
C ALA A 216 9.21 -9.46 -34.06
N ARG A 217 9.02 -10.77 -34.30
CA ARG A 217 7.74 -11.46 -34.49
C ARG A 217 7.91 -12.89 -34.01
N VAL A 218 6.85 -13.49 -33.48
CA VAL A 218 6.83 -14.88 -33.04
C VAL A 218 5.60 -15.60 -33.61
N VAL A 219 5.71 -16.92 -33.78
CA VAL A 219 4.64 -17.74 -34.36
C VAL A 219 3.95 -18.51 -33.24
N GLU A 220 2.62 -18.52 -33.25
CA GLU A 220 1.82 -19.30 -32.30
C GLU A 220 2.33 -20.74 -32.16
N GLY A 221 2.51 -21.17 -30.90
CA GLY A 221 2.95 -22.54 -30.59
C GLY A 221 4.40 -22.88 -30.94
N VAL A 222 5.15 -21.98 -31.57
CA VAL A 222 6.57 -22.18 -31.91
C VAL A 222 7.45 -21.59 -30.81
N GLU A 223 8.28 -22.42 -30.22
CA GLU A 223 9.24 -22.01 -29.18
C GLU A 223 10.26 -21.00 -29.72
N PHE A 224 10.62 -20.01 -28.91
CA PHE A 224 11.68 -19.05 -29.20
C PHE A 224 12.44 -18.62 -27.93
N ASP A 225 13.65 -18.11 -28.13
CA ASP A 225 14.49 -17.61 -27.03
C ASP A 225 14.24 -16.11 -26.79
N ALA A 226 13.85 -15.77 -25.55
CA ALA A 226 14.03 -14.44 -24.99
C ALA A 226 15.41 -14.35 -24.31
N ILE A 227 16.15 -13.30 -24.65
CA ILE A 227 17.55 -13.13 -24.26
C ILE A 227 17.65 -11.95 -23.31
N VAL A 228 18.17 -12.18 -22.10
CA VAL A 228 18.50 -11.10 -21.16
C VAL A 228 20.01 -11.03 -21.00
N ARG A 229 20.60 -9.84 -21.06
CA ARG A 229 22.04 -9.65 -20.87
C ARG A 229 22.34 -8.61 -19.80
N LEU A 230 23.44 -8.85 -19.06
CA LEU A 230 24.01 -7.93 -18.09
C LEU A 230 25.48 -7.68 -18.45
N SER A 231 25.90 -6.42 -18.46
CA SER A 231 27.24 -6.02 -18.92
C SER A 231 27.76 -4.79 -18.19
N LEU A 232 29.08 -4.72 -18.00
CA LEU A 232 29.75 -3.50 -17.52
C LEU A 232 30.04 -2.49 -18.64
N ALA A 233 29.87 -2.89 -19.91
CA ALA A 233 30.02 -2.04 -21.09
C ALA A 233 28.71 -1.98 -21.88
N ASP A 234 28.46 -0.88 -22.60
CA ASP A 234 27.26 -0.74 -23.43
C ASP A 234 27.21 -1.84 -24.50
N LEU A 235 26.02 -2.39 -24.70
CA LEU A 235 25.79 -3.55 -25.56
C LEU A 235 25.29 -3.10 -26.94
N ALA A 236 25.84 -3.67 -28.01
CA ALA A 236 25.33 -3.47 -29.36
C ALA A 236 24.03 -4.29 -29.58
N PRO A 237 23.06 -3.78 -30.35
CA PRO A 237 21.81 -4.50 -30.62
C PRO A 237 22.04 -5.69 -31.56
N THR A 238 21.30 -6.78 -31.34
CA THR A 238 21.23 -7.88 -32.31
C THR A 238 20.31 -7.50 -33.48
N ALA A 239 20.75 -7.72 -34.73
CA ALA A 239 19.96 -7.40 -35.91
C ALA A 239 18.67 -8.24 -35.96
N GLY A 240 17.53 -7.60 -36.25
CA GLY A 240 16.22 -8.27 -36.35
C GLY A 240 15.51 -8.55 -35.02
N ALA A 241 16.07 -8.14 -33.88
CA ALA A 241 15.44 -8.26 -32.57
C ALA A 241 14.65 -7.00 -32.19
N ALA A 242 13.55 -7.18 -31.44
CA ALA A 242 13.02 -6.14 -30.57
C ALA A 242 13.89 -6.10 -29.31
N ARG A 243 14.37 -4.90 -28.94
CA ARG A 243 15.32 -4.71 -27.84
C ARG A 243 14.90 -3.57 -26.94
N LYS A 244 15.13 -3.73 -25.63
CA LYS A 244 15.18 -2.61 -24.69
C LYS A 244 16.39 -2.71 -23.78
N LYS A 245 17.00 -1.57 -23.46
CA LYS A 245 18.15 -1.46 -22.55
C LYS A 245 17.92 -0.41 -21.47
N ALA A 246 18.58 -0.61 -20.35
CA ALA A 246 18.59 0.29 -19.21
C ALA A 246 19.98 0.29 -18.55
N THR A 247 20.25 1.28 -17.70
CA THR A 247 21.44 1.33 -16.86
C THR A 247 21.02 1.36 -15.40
N ALA A 248 21.48 0.42 -14.59
CA ALA A 248 21.14 0.36 -13.17
C ALA A 248 22.39 0.20 -12.31
N LEU A 249 22.27 0.56 -11.03
CA LEU A 249 23.33 0.43 -10.04
C LEU A 249 23.15 -0.89 -9.31
N PHE A 250 24.19 -1.72 -9.27
CA PHE A 250 24.15 -3.01 -8.60
C PHE A 250 25.33 -3.18 -7.65
N ASP A 251 25.11 -3.82 -6.51
CA ASP A 251 26.19 -4.26 -5.63
C ASP A 251 26.90 -5.47 -6.26
N PRO A 252 28.20 -5.38 -6.61
CA PRO A 252 28.94 -6.46 -7.26
C PRO A 252 29.19 -7.68 -6.37
N SER A 253 29.01 -7.54 -5.05
CA SER A 253 29.18 -8.64 -4.09
C SER A 253 27.91 -9.47 -3.88
N ARG A 254 26.78 -9.03 -4.45
CA ARG A 254 25.48 -9.66 -4.25
C ARG A 254 24.95 -10.31 -5.53
N GLU A 255 24.20 -11.38 -5.31
CA GLU A 255 23.45 -12.04 -6.36
C GLU A 255 22.34 -11.14 -6.90
N ILE A 256 22.10 -11.25 -8.21
CA ILE A 256 21.04 -10.59 -8.94
C ILE A 256 20.04 -11.67 -9.34
N GLU A 257 18.81 -11.52 -8.89
CA GLU A 257 17.70 -12.31 -9.40
C GLU A 257 17.12 -11.61 -10.63
N VAL A 258 17.09 -12.33 -11.75
CA VAL A 258 16.47 -11.87 -13.00
C VAL A 258 15.18 -12.65 -13.19
N ALA A 259 14.05 -12.00 -12.96
CA ALA A 259 12.73 -12.62 -13.12
C ALA A 259 12.05 -12.14 -14.39
N MET A 260 11.28 -13.02 -15.02
CA MET A 260 10.49 -12.74 -16.21
C MET A 260 9.01 -13.00 -15.94
N GLN A 261 8.16 -12.04 -16.28
CA GLN A 261 6.71 -12.15 -16.23
C GLN A 261 6.13 -12.06 -17.64
N LEU A 262 5.18 -12.94 -17.93
CA LEU A 262 4.66 -13.15 -19.29
C LEU A 262 3.16 -12.88 -19.35
N ARG A 263 2.69 -12.28 -20.46
CA ARG A 263 1.25 -12.23 -20.81
C ARG A 263 1.06 -12.56 -22.28
N GLY A 264 0.18 -13.52 -22.57
CA GLY A 264 -0.01 -14.06 -23.93
C GLY A 264 1.14 -14.96 -24.41
N LEU A 265 2.03 -15.33 -23.49
CA LEU A 265 3.17 -16.22 -23.69
C LEU A 265 3.27 -17.14 -22.47
N ALA A 266 3.83 -18.33 -22.66
CA ALA A 266 4.16 -19.28 -21.60
C ALA A 266 5.66 -19.60 -21.61
N PHE A 267 6.17 -20.08 -20.48
CA PHE A 267 7.51 -20.69 -20.43
C PHE A 267 7.48 -22.07 -21.09
N ALA A 268 8.51 -22.39 -21.86
CA ALA A 268 8.73 -23.75 -22.35
C ALA A 268 9.05 -24.69 -21.18
N ASP A 269 8.76 -25.99 -21.33
CA ASP A 269 8.94 -26.99 -20.29
C ASP A 269 10.37 -26.96 -19.70
N GLY A 270 10.45 -26.83 -18.36
CA GLY A 270 11.72 -26.78 -17.63
C GLY A 270 12.42 -25.40 -17.63
N THR A 271 11.86 -24.40 -18.30
CA THR A 271 12.39 -23.03 -18.24
C THR A 271 11.98 -22.37 -16.93
N PRO A 272 12.94 -21.88 -16.13
CA PRO A 272 12.62 -21.17 -14.89
C PRO A 272 12.15 -19.75 -15.17
N SER A 273 11.20 -19.26 -14.38
CA SER A 273 10.75 -17.85 -14.42
C SER A 273 11.74 -16.88 -13.75
N ILE A 274 12.69 -17.41 -12.96
CA ILE A 274 13.74 -16.64 -12.28
C ILE A 274 15.09 -17.31 -12.51
N ILE A 275 16.10 -16.52 -12.90
CA ILE A 275 17.49 -16.97 -12.99
C ILE A 275 18.34 -16.07 -12.11
N SER A 276 19.07 -16.66 -11.17
CA SER A 276 20.02 -15.95 -10.32
C SER A 276 21.42 -15.88 -10.94
N THR A 277 22.09 -14.74 -10.82
CA THR A 277 23.42 -14.52 -11.41
C THR A 277 24.24 -13.48 -10.65
N MET A 278 25.53 -13.36 -10.97
CA MET A 278 26.41 -12.30 -10.47
C MET A 278 26.75 -11.34 -11.60
N LEU A 279 27.10 -10.09 -11.26
CA LEU A 279 27.68 -9.18 -12.25
C LEU A 279 28.87 -9.82 -12.97
N PRO A 280 29.02 -9.59 -14.29
CA PRO A 280 30.22 -10.00 -14.99
C PRO A 280 31.44 -9.26 -14.43
N THR A 281 32.57 -9.95 -14.35
CA THR A 281 33.83 -9.36 -13.86
C THR A 281 34.57 -8.55 -14.93
N LYS A 282 34.18 -8.68 -16.20
CA LYS A 282 34.76 -7.97 -17.35
C LYS A 282 33.65 -7.48 -18.29
N GLY A 283 33.78 -6.25 -18.79
CA GLY A 283 32.82 -5.69 -19.75
C GLY A 283 32.80 -6.37 -21.12
N SER A 284 33.87 -7.09 -21.50
CA SER A 284 33.94 -7.85 -22.76
C SER A 284 33.18 -9.19 -22.73
N GLU A 285 32.74 -9.62 -21.55
CA GLU A 285 32.11 -10.92 -21.33
C GLU A 285 30.75 -10.72 -20.65
N PRO A 286 29.72 -10.25 -21.39
CA PRO A 286 28.41 -10.03 -20.82
C PRO A 286 27.81 -11.36 -20.33
N ARG A 287 27.10 -11.30 -19.21
CA ARG A 287 26.26 -12.43 -18.77
C ARG A 287 25.08 -12.52 -19.73
N ARG A 288 24.87 -13.71 -20.29
CA ARG A 288 23.78 -14.01 -21.21
C ARG A 288 22.86 -15.03 -20.55
N LEU A 289 21.62 -14.66 -20.34
CA LEU A 289 20.56 -15.48 -19.78
C LEU A 289 19.53 -15.76 -20.89
N VAL A 290 18.98 -16.97 -20.91
CA VAL A 290 18.04 -17.44 -21.93
C VAL A 290 16.78 -17.94 -21.24
N PHE A 291 15.63 -17.45 -21.70
CA PHE A 291 14.31 -17.94 -21.33
C PHE A 291 13.64 -18.47 -22.59
N ALA A 292 13.37 -19.78 -22.66
CA ALA A 292 12.64 -20.37 -23.77
C ALA A 292 11.14 -20.17 -23.54
N LEU A 293 10.47 -19.58 -24.52
CA LEU A 293 9.07 -19.13 -24.44
C LEU A 293 8.23 -19.71 -25.57
N ILE A 294 6.95 -19.92 -25.33
CA ILE A 294 5.96 -20.42 -26.29
C ILE A 294 4.80 -19.41 -26.39
N PRO A 295 4.46 -18.89 -27.58
CA PRO A 295 3.33 -17.99 -27.72
C PRO A 295 1.97 -18.69 -27.62
N ASP A 296 1.03 -18.08 -26.89
CA ASP A 296 -0.26 -18.70 -26.59
C ASP A 296 -1.21 -18.80 -27.77
N GLY A 297 -1.32 -17.70 -28.54
CA GLY A 297 -2.29 -17.48 -29.61
C GLY A 297 -2.09 -16.11 -30.29
N PRO A 298 -2.76 -15.82 -31.42
CA PRO A 298 -2.57 -14.60 -32.19
C PRO A 298 -2.87 -13.34 -31.37
N GLY A 299 -2.08 -12.29 -31.56
CA GLY A 299 -2.20 -11.05 -30.79
C GLY A 299 -0.84 -10.45 -30.45
N ARG A 300 -0.64 -10.06 -29.18
CA ARG A 300 0.64 -9.53 -28.69
C ARG A 300 1.07 -10.24 -27.42
N GLY A 301 2.30 -10.73 -27.43
CA GLY A 301 2.98 -11.21 -26.23
C GLY A 301 3.65 -10.05 -25.51
N HIS A 302 3.44 -9.94 -24.20
CA HIS A 302 4.08 -8.95 -23.35
C HIS A 302 5.04 -9.64 -22.38
N ILE A 303 6.22 -9.04 -22.22
CA ILE A 303 7.31 -9.58 -21.41
C ILE A 303 7.80 -8.45 -20.50
N THR A 304 7.75 -8.69 -19.20
CA THR A 304 8.38 -7.83 -18.20
C THR A 304 9.57 -8.57 -17.62
N VAL A 305 10.72 -7.91 -17.56
CA VAL A 305 11.95 -8.44 -16.94
C VAL A 305 12.33 -7.55 -15.78
N THR A 306 12.43 -8.11 -14.58
CA THR A 306 12.83 -7.39 -13.38
C THR A 306 14.20 -7.87 -12.89
N PHE A 307 14.98 -6.95 -12.32
CA PHE A 307 16.30 -7.22 -11.77
C PHE A 307 16.32 -6.79 -10.30
N THR A 308 16.47 -7.74 -9.37
CA THR A 308 16.46 -7.48 -7.91
C THR A 308 17.72 -8.02 -7.23
N GLN A 309 18.06 -7.49 -6.05
CA GLN A 309 19.18 -7.99 -5.23
C GLN A 309 18.70 -8.18 -3.79
N PRO A 310 18.21 -9.39 -3.41
CA PRO A 310 17.77 -9.67 -2.05
C PRO A 310 18.78 -9.22 -0.98
N PRO A 311 18.33 -8.69 0.18
CA PRO A 311 16.95 -8.59 0.63
C PRO A 311 16.16 -7.41 0.02
N ILE A 312 16.71 -6.68 -0.94
CA ILE A 312 15.96 -5.62 -1.65
C ILE A 312 15.08 -6.29 -2.71
N VAL A 313 13.77 -6.24 -2.50
CA VAL A 313 12.77 -6.85 -3.41
C VAL A 313 12.23 -5.86 -4.45
N THR A 314 12.48 -4.57 -4.29
CA THR A 314 12.15 -3.57 -5.31
C THR A 314 13.11 -3.71 -6.51
N PRO A 315 12.59 -3.81 -7.75
CA PRO A 315 13.43 -3.92 -8.93
C PRO A 315 14.37 -2.72 -9.10
N LEU A 316 15.64 -3.00 -9.34
CA LEU A 316 16.68 -2.03 -9.69
C LEU A 316 16.56 -1.58 -11.16
N ALA A 317 16.04 -2.46 -12.01
CA ALA A 317 15.65 -2.20 -13.38
C ALA A 317 14.42 -3.01 -13.75
N VAL A 318 13.59 -2.44 -14.62
CA VAL A 318 12.44 -3.12 -15.24
C VAL A 318 12.47 -2.86 -16.75
N LEU A 319 12.47 -3.93 -17.53
CA LEU A 319 12.39 -3.87 -18.99
C LEU A 319 11.05 -4.46 -19.42
N ALA A 320 10.23 -3.68 -20.13
CA ALA A 320 8.97 -4.13 -20.71
C ALA A 320 9.07 -4.17 -22.23
N LEU A 321 8.76 -5.32 -22.81
CA LEU A 321 8.80 -5.58 -24.25
C LEU A 321 7.46 -6.14 -24.72
N SER A 322 7.08 -5.82 -25.95
CA SER A 322 5.97 -6.46 -26.64
C SER A 322 6.41 -6.99 -27.99
N THR A 323 5.86 -8.15 -28.40
CA THR A 323 6.10 -8.74 -29.72
C THR A 323 4.79 -9.27 -30.32
N PRO A 324 4.51 -9.03 -31.61
CA PRO A 324 3.32 -9.57 -32.26
C PRO A 324 3.43 -11.10 -32.42
N ILE A 325 2.32 -11.78 -32.14
CA ILE A 325 2.15 -13.22 -32.31
C ILE A 325 1.30 -13.44 -33.56
N VAL A 326 1.87 -14.09 -34.56
CA VAL A 326 1.17 -14.45 -35.81
C VAL A 326 0.64 -15.88 -35.75
N ALA A 327 -0.47 -16.15 -36.45
CA ALA A 327 -1.01 -17.49 -36.57
C ALA A 327 -0.06 -18.40 -37.35
N ALA A 328 -0.12 -19.72 -37.09
CA ALA A 328 0.75 -20.69 -37.74
C ALA A 328 0.53 -20.84 -39.26
N ASP A 329 -0.66 -20.50 -39.75
CA ASP A 329 -1.10 -20.72 -41.14
C ASP A 329 -1.01 -19.46 -42.05
N ASP A 330 -0.64 -18.30 -41.51
CA ASP A 330 -0.48 -17.08 -42.32
C ASP A 330 0.86 -17.13 -43.08
N ASP A 331 0.81 -17.06 -44.42
CA ASP A 331 1.99 -16.85 -45.26
C ASP A 331 2.74 -15.61 -44.75
N VAL A 332 3.97 -15.80 -44.29
CA VAL A 332 4.81 -14.82 -43.56
C VAL A 332 5.23 -13.61 -44.44
N GLU A 333 4.75 -13.54 -45.68
CA GLU A 333 5.04 -12.49 -46.66
C GLU A 333 3.87 -11.50 -46.79
N GLY A 334 3.78 -10.48 -45.94
CA GLY A 334 2.83 -9.39 -46.23
C GLY A 334 2.63 -8.26 -45.22
N ILE A 335 2.97 -8.44 -43.94
CA ILE A 335 2.72 -7.41 -42.93
C ILE A 335 3.99 -6.55 -42.76
N GLY A 336 3.93 -5.29 -43.21
CA GLY A 336 5.04 -4.34 -43.23
C GLY A 336 5.71 -4.09 -41.87
N ALA A 337 6.95 -3.60 -41.91
CA ALA A 337 7.83 -3.32 -40.77
C ALA A 337 7.36 -2.19 -39.81
N ASP A 338 6.13 -1.70 -39.98
CA ASP A 338 5.56 -0.51 -39.33
C ASP A 338 4.62 -0.81 -38.16
N ASP A 339 4.50 -2.06 -37.68
CA ASP A 339 3.79 -2.33 -36.41
C ASP A 339 4.62 -1.72 -35.25
N PRO A 340 4.07 -0.74 -34.49
CA PRO A 340 4.80 -0.08 -33.43
C PRO A 340 5.25 -1.09 -32.37
N ARG A 341 6.56 -1.32 -32.33
CA ARG A 341 7.24 -2.07 -31.27
C ARG A 341 7.28 -1.17 -30.03
N THR A 342 6.24 -1.24 -29.20
CA THR A 342 6.27 -0.58 -27.90
C THR A 342 7.21 -1.34 -26.99
N ALA A 343 8.32 -0.69 -26.64
CA ALA A 343 9.30 -1.20 -25.70
C ALA A 343 9.63 -0.07 -24.73
N VAL A 344 9.40 -0.28 -23.44
CA VAL A 344 9.60 0.70 -22.37
C VAL A 344 10.61 0.14 -21.38
N ALA A 345 11.51 0.99 -20.87
CA ALA A 345 12.48 0.59 -19.86
C ALA A 345 12.51 1.66 -18.80
N SER A 346 12.33 1.22 -17.57
CA SER A 346 12.45 2.08 -16.40
C SER A 346 13.58 1.56 -15.53
N VAL A 347 14.39 2.49 -15.05
CA VAL A 347 15.36 2.22 -13.99
C VAL A 347 14.76 2.77 -12.71
N ALA A 348 14.61 1.92 -11.71
CA ALA A 348 14.20 2.36 -10.39
C ALA A 348 15.35 2.05 -9.45
N ALA A 349 16.15 3.06 -9.10
CA ALA A 349 17.04 2.93 -7.94
C ALA A 349 16.20 3.32 -6.71
N PRO A 350 15.79 2.39 -5.83
CA PRO A 350 15.00 2.76 -4.66
C PRO A 350 15.87 3.60 -3.72
N PRO A 351 15.41 4.80 -3.30
CA PRO A 351 15.95 5.48 -2.13
C PRO A 351 15.92 4.55 -0.92
N ARG A 352 16.92 4.60 -0.03
CA ARG A 352 17.01 3.68 1.14
C ARG A 352 15.74 3.64 1.99
N SER A 353 15.19 4.81 2.26
CA SER A 353 13.91 5.00 2.97
C SER A 353 12.72 4.25 2.37
N ILE A 354 12.81 3.79 1.11
CA ILE A 354 11.82 2.95 0.42
C ILE A 354 12.18 1.47 0.57
N ALA A 355 13.47 1.14 0.41
CA ALA A 355 13.96 -0.22 0.51
C ALA A 355 13.73 -0.83 1.90
N ASP A 356 13.47 -0.02 2.93
CA ASP A 356 13.18 -0.47 4.29
C ASP A 356 11.69 -0.74 4.56
N LEU A 357 10.78 -0.27 3.68
CA LEU A 357 9.34 -0.46 3.88
C LEU A 357 8.94 -1.95 3.85
N PRO A 358 7.94 -2.35 4.65
CA PRO A 358 7.32 -3.66 4.53
C PRO A 358 6.68 -3.77 3.14
N THR A 359 7.03 -4.83 2.40
CA THR A 359 6.66 -4.95 0.98
C THR A 359 6.14 -6.34 0.66
N LEU A 360 5.01 -6.40 -0.04
CA LEU A 360 4.48 -7.58 -0.70
C LEU A 360 4.66 -7.39 -2.21
N VAL A 361 5.40 -8.26 -2.88
CA VAL A 361 5.56 -8.24 -4.34
C VAL A 361 4.66 -9.31 -4.94
N ILE A 362 3.86 -8.93 -5.93
CA ILE A 362 2.97 -9.79 -6.70
C ILE A 362 3.43 -9.76 -8.15
N ASP A 363 4.25 -10.74 -8.53
CA ASP A 363 4.68 -10.92 -9.92
C ASP A 363 3.76 -11.96 -10.58
N GLU A 364 3.06 -11.54 -11.63
CA GLU A 364 2.07 -12.38 -12.31
C GLU A 364 2.50 -12.72 -13.75
N SER A 365 2.46 -14.01 -14.08
CA SER A 365 2.44 -14.48 -15.48
C SER A 365 1.08 -15.07 -15.83
N MET A 366 0.52 -14.68 -16.98
CA MET A 366 -0.76 -15.20 -17.47
C MET A 366 -0.62 -15.84 -18.83
N SER A 367 -1.11 -17.07 -18.92
CA SER A 367 -1.22 -17.82 -20.17
C SER A 367 -2.57 -18.54 -20.24
N ARG A 368 -3.26 -18.38 -21.37
CA ARG A 368 -4.55 -19.05 -21.67
C ARG A 368 -5.59 -19.00 -20.54
N GLY A 369 -5.67 -17.89 -19.83
CA GLY A 369 -6.62 -17.67 -18.71
C GLY A 369 -6.14 -18.18 -17.34
N ALA A 370 -5.09 -19.00 -17.31
CA ALA A 370 -4.40 -19.37 -16.08
C ALA A 370 -3.42 -18.27 -15.66
N SER A 371 -3.28 -18.08 -14.36
CA SER A 371 -2.33 -17.15 -13.75
C SER A 371 -1.39 -17.90 -12.82
N GLU A 372 -0.10 -17.59 -12.92
CA GLU A 372 0.92 -17.96 -11.95
C GLU A 372 1.37 -16.70 -11.22
N LEU A 373 1.08 -16.64 -9.92
CA LEU A 373 1.48 -15.56 -9.04
C LEU A 373 2.69 -16.01 -8.22
N LEU A 374 3.74 -15.21 -8.25
CA LEU A 374 4.82 -15.27 -7.28
C LEU A 374 4.60 -14.16 -6.25
N VAL A 375 4.27 -14.58 -5.03
CA VAL A 375 4.05 -13.72 -3.88
C VAL A 375 5.32 -13.67 -3.04
N THR A 376 5.97 -12.51 -2.99
CA THR A 376 7.18 -12.30 -2.16
C THR A 376 6.86 -11.33 -1.02
N ALA A 377 6.95 -11.76 0.23
CA ALA A 377 6.86 -10.85 1.37
C ALA A 377 8.26 -10.51 1.90
N LYS A 378 8.48 -9.22 2.15
CA LYS A 378 9.67 -8.68 2.79
C LYS A 378 9.27 -7.85 4.00
N ILE A 379 9.73 -8.25 5.19
CA ILE A 379 9.63 -7.45 6.41
C ILE A 379 11.03 -7.35 7.03
N GLY A 380 11.55 -6.12 7.14
CA GLY A 380 12.95 -5.89 7.52
C GLY A 380 13.91 -6.57 6.54
N ARG A 381 14.71 -7.52 7.04
CA ARG A 381 15.67 -8.31 6.24
C ARG A 381 15.13 -9.66 5.79
N THR A 382 13.99 -10.10 6.33
CA THR A 382 13.41 -11.40 6.04
C THR A 382 12.64 -11.31 4.73
N VAL A 383 12.95 -12.22 3.80
CA VAL A 383 12.26 -12.37 2.52
C VAL A 383 11.76 -13.81 2.42
N VAL A 384 10.48 -13.98 2.15
CA VAL A 384 9.82 -15.27 1.91
C VAL A 384 9.05 -15.21 0.60
N LYS A 385 9.01 -16.33 -0.13
CA LYS A 385 8.40 -16.43 -1.46
C LYS A 385 7.42 -17.59 -1.49
N HIS A 386 6.28 -17.40 -2.13
CA HIS A 386 5.30 -18.44 -2.38
C HIS A 386 4.77 -18.33 -3.81
N SER A 387 4.66 -19.46 -4.50
CA SER A 387 4.07 -19.52 -5.84
C SER A 387 2.70 -20.17 -5.77
N VAL A 388 1.70 -19.51 -6.33
CA VAL A 388 0.33 -20.03 -6.45
C VAL A 388 -0.11 -19.99 -7.92
N ARG A 389 -0.82 -21.03 -8.34
CA ARG A 389 -1.43 -21.11 -9.66
C ARG A 389 -2.95 -21.04 -9.56
N LEU A 390 -3.54 -20.11 -10.31
CA LEU A 390 -4.98 -19.95 -10.48
C LEU A 390 -5.34 -20.44 -11.90
N PRO A 391 -5.94 -21.63 -12.06
CA PRO A 391 -6.25 -22.18 -13.38
C PRO A 391 -7.23 -21.33 -14.19
N ASP A 392 -8.16 -20.66 -13.49
CA ASP A 392 -9.09 -19.68 -14.06
C ASP A 392 -9.14 -18.48 -13.11
N LYS A 393 -8.26 -17.49 -13.36
CA LYS A 393 -8.19 -16.29 -12.52
C LYS A 393 -9.47 -15.47 -12.61
N SER A 394 -10.07 -15.40 -13.80
CA SER A 394 -11.28 -14.61 -14.03
C SER A 394 -12.44 -15.11 -13.15
N ALA A 395 -12.68 -16.42 -13.17
CA ALA A 395 -13.70 -17.04 -12.32
C ALA A 395 -13.38 -16.90 -10.83
N TYR A 396 -12.11 -17.02 -10.45
CA TYR A 396 -11.65 -16.84 -9.07
C TYR A 396 -11.98 -15.43 -8.54
N VAL A 397 -11.59 -14.40 -9.29
CA VAL A 397 -11.82 -12.99 -8.95
C VAL A 397 -13.32 -12.68 -8.96
N GLU A 398 -14.06 -13.15 -9.96
CA GLU A 398 -15.53 -12.99 -10.01
C GLU A 398 -16.23 -13.62 -8.81
N GLY A 399 -15.75 -14.78 -8.33
CA GLY A 399 -16.23 -15.41 -7.10
C GLY A 399 -16.06 -14.50 -5.87
N ILE A 400 -14.90 -13.87 -5.71
CA ILE A 400 -14.63 -12.93 -4.60
C ILE A 400 -15.63 -11.76 -4.62
N TYR A 401 -15.80 -11.10 -5.77
CA TYR A 401 -16.74 -9.97 -5.88
C TYR A 401 -18.21 -10.38 -5.72
N SER A 402 -18.57 -11.59 -6.16
CA SER A 402 -19.92 -12.14 -5.97
C SER A 402 -20.23 -12.38 -4.49
N GLU A 403 -19.28 -12.90 -3.73
CA GLU A 403 -19.43 -13.08 -2.29
C GLU A 403 -19.47 -11.76 -1.53
N LEU A 404 -18.62 -10.78 -1.88
CA LEU A 404 -18.71 -9.42 -1.33
C LEU A 404 -20.10 -8.80 -1.57
N SER A 405 -20.62 -8.98 -2.78
CA SER A 405 -21.95 -8.49 -3.16
C SER A 405 -23.06 -9.17 -2.35
N ALA A 406 -22.93 -10.48 -2.09
CA ALA A 406 -23.85 -11.22 -1.25
C ALA A 406 -23.82 -10.74 0.21
N VAL A 407 -22.63 -10.53 0.78
CA VAL A 407 -22.48 -9.99 2.14
C VAL A 407 -23.15 -8.62 2.27
N ARG A 408 -22.94 -7.74 1.28
CA ARG A 408 -23.56 -6.42 1.25
C ARG A 408 -25.08 -6.51 1.13
N LYS A 409 -25.59 -7.38 0.25
CA LYS A 409 -27.04 -7.59 0.09
C LYS A 409 -27.67 -8.02 1.42
N THR A 410 -27.08 -9.00 2.10
CA THR A 410 -27.56 -9.46 3.40
C THR A 410 -27.53 -8.35 4.44
N PHE A 411 -26.49 -7.53 4.47
CA PHE A 411 -26.42 -6.36 5.35
C PHE A 411 -27.58 -5.39 5.11
N LEU A 412 -27.83 -5.03 3.85
CA LEU A 412 -28.92 -4.10 3.50
C LEU A 412 -30.30 -4.65 3.84
N GLU A 413 -30.49 -5.96 3.72
CA GLU A 413 -31.76 -6.62 4.07
C GLU A 413 -32.01 -6.70 5.58
N SER A 414 -30.97 -6.62 6.42
CA SER A 414 -31.09 -6.78 7.88
C SER A 414 -30.79 -5.52 8.70
N VAL A 415 -30.19 -4.48 8.10
CA VAL A 415 -29.79 -3.25 8.82
C VAL A 415 -30.99 -2.47 9.36
N GLU A 416 -32.17 -2.59 8.74
CA GLU A 416 -33.40 -1.94 9.23
C GLU A 416 -33.93 -2.63 10.50
N ASP A 417 -33.73 -3.94 10.65
CA ASP A 417 -34.25 -4.74 11.75
C ASP A 417 -33.31 -4.69 12.98
N ASP A 418 -32.02 -4.95 12.77
CA ASP A 418 -30.98 -4.92 13.80
C ASP A 418 -29.65 -4.44 13.20
N PRO A 419 -29.35 -3.13 13.29
CA PRO A 419 -28.14 -2.55 12.72
C PRO A 419 -26.84 -3.18 13.26
N ASP A 420 -26.82 -3.54 14.55
CA ASP A 420 -25.63 -4.06 15.21
C ASP A 420 -25.37 -5.51 14.77
N GLU A 421 -26.40 -6.37 14.77
CA GLU A 421 -26.29 -7.75 14.29
C GLU A 421 -25.99 -7.80 12.78
N ALA A 422 -26.59 -6.90 11.99
CA ALA A 422 -26.33 -6.77 10.56
C ALA A 422 -24.85 -6.42 10.30
N ALA A 423 -24.33 -5.39 10.99
CA ALA A 423 -22.94 -4.98 10.87
C ALA A 423 -21.98 -6.10 11.29
N ASP A 424 -22.28 -6.79 12.40
CA ASP A 424 -21.48 -7.91 12.88
C ASP A 424 -21.47 -9.09 11.91
N THR A 425 -22.61 -9.40 11.30
CA THR A 425 -22.74 -10.44 10.28
C THR A 425 -21.94 -10.07 9.02
N ALA A 426 -22.05 -8.83 8.56
CA ALA A 426 -21.29 -8.34 7.42
C ALA A 426 -19.77 -8.41 7.66
N ARG A 427 -19.32 -7.94 8.84
CA ARG A 427 -17.91 -8.02 9.25
C ARG A 427 -17.42 -9.47 9.30
N ARG A 428 -18.22 -10.40 9.84
CA ARG A 428 -17.87 -11.83 9.83
C ARG A 428 -17.75 -12.38 8.41
N GLY A 429 -18.69 -12.06 7.53
CA GLY A 429 -18.68 -12.49 6.13
C GLY A 429 -17.41 -12.05 5.39
N VAL A 430 -17.07 -10.76 5.46
CA VAL A 430 -15.84 -10.24 4.81
C VAL A 430 -14.58 -10.85 5.40
N ARG A 431 -14.53 -11.10 6.71
CA ARG A 431 -13.37 -11.75 7.35
C ARG A 431 -13.22 -13.20 6.91
N THR A 432 -14.31 -13.95 6.82
CA THR A 432 -14.29 -15.34 6.31
C THR A 432 -13.80 -15.38 4.87
N LEU A 433 -14.30 -14.49 4.01
CA LEU A 433 -13.85 -14.35 2.64
C LEU A 433 -12.34 -14.00 2.59
N GLY A 434 -11.92 -12.97 3.32
CA GLY A 434 -10.53 -12.53 3.38
C GLY A 434 -9.56 -13.60 3.88
N ALA A 435 -9.98 -14.41 4.86
CA ALA A 435 -9.18 -15.50 5.40
C ALA A 435 -9.00 -16.65 4.40
N ARG A 436 -10.05 -16.93 3.61
CA ARG A 436 -9.97 -17.88 2.50
C ARG A 436 -8.96 -17.39 1.47
N VAL A 437 -9.07 -16.16 1.01
CA VAL A 437 -8.15 -15.57 0.03
C VAL A 437 -6.71 -15.57 0.55
N ALA A 438 -6.48 -15.24 1.83
CA ALA A 438 -5.16 -15.32 2.45
C ALA A 438 -4.58 -16.75 2.39
N THR A 439 -5.38 -17.75 2.74
CA THR A 439 -4.98 -19.16 2.73
C THR A 439 -4.66 -19.65 1.32
N GLU A 440 -5.46 -19.24 0.33
CA GLU A 440 -5.31 -19.65 -1.05
C GLU A 440 -4.13 -18.98 -1.76
N LEU A 441 -3.83 -17.71 -1.45
CA LEU A 441 -2.86 -16.92 -2.22
C LEU A 441 -1.51 -16.70 -1.53
N LEU A 442 -1.46 -16.57 -0.21
CA LEU A 442 -0.20 -16.23 0.48
C LEU A 442 0.65 -17.48 0.76
N GLY A 443 0.02 -18.62 1.05
CA GLY A 443 0.71 -19.79 1.58
C GLY A 443 1.25 -19.57 3.01
N ASP A 444 1.68 -20.66 3.64
CA ASP A 444 2.01 -20.66 5.08
C ASP A 444 3.17 -19.73 5.45
N GLU A 445 4.24 -19.68 4.65
CA GLU A 445 5.44 -18.89 4.97
C GLU A 445 5.20 -17.38 4.90
N VAL A 446 4.58 -16.91 3.82
CA VAL A 446 4.23 -15.49 3.63
C VAL A 446 3.22 -15.07 4.69
N ASN A 447 2.16 -15.86 4.88
CA ASN A 447 1.12 -15.56 5.85
C ASN A 447 1.69 -15.57 7.29
N ALA A 448 2.58 -16.50 7.64
CA ALA A 448 3.26 -16.51 8.95
C ALA A 448 4.16 -15.28 9.16
N LEU A 449 4.90 -14.84 8.13
CA LEU A 449 5.72 -13.64 8.23
C LEU A 449 4.86 -12.39 8.44
N LEU A 450 3.83 -12.20 7.62
CA LEU A 450 2.92 -11.05 7.75
C LEU A 450 2.15 -11.09 9.08
N TRP A 451 1.67 -12.26 9.48
CA TRP A 451 0.97 -12.43 10.74
C TRP A 451 1.86 -12.14 11.95
N SER A 452 3.07 -12.71 12.01
CA SER A 452 4.00 -12.46 13.13
C SER A 452 4.41 -10.99 13.26
N ARG A 453 4.33 -10.20 12.17
CA ARG A 453 4.73 -8.79 12.17
C ARG A 453 3.55 -7.80 12.09
N ARG A 454 2.31 -8.30 12.09
CA ARG A 454 1.09 -7.52 11.82
C ARG A 454 0.95 -6.25 12.67
N ARG A 455 1.29 -6.30 13.96
CA ARG A 455 1.16 -5.16 14.90
C ARG A 455 2.20 -4.06 14.67
N ARG A 456 3.36 -4.42 14.11
CA ARG A 456 4.48 -3.51 13.82
C ARG A 456 4.50 -3.05 12.37
N THR A 457 3.63 -3.62 11.54
CA THR A 457 3.58 -3.32 10.12
C THR A 457 2.58 -2.19 9.89
N SER A 458 3.11 -1.01 9.58
CA SER A 458 2.33 0.07 9.00
C SER A 458 2.91 0.41 7.62
N GLN A 459 2.11 1.03 6.76
CA GLN A 459 2.52 1.43 5.41
C GLN A 459 2.98 0.25 4.53
N LEU A 460 2.25 -0.87 4.57
CA LEU A 460 2.49 -2.01 3.68
C LEU A 460 2.41 -1.58 2.21
N VAL A 461 3.46 -1.85 1.44
CA VAL A 461 3.49 -1.59 0.00
C VAL A 461 3.28 -2.89 -0.76
N LEU A 462 2.29 -2.93 -1.65
CA LEU A 462 2.13 -3.97 -2.65
C LEU A 462 2.74 -3.53 -3.97
N GLN A 463 3.80 -4.19 -4.41
CA GLN A 463 4.43 -3.95 -5.70
C GLN A 463 3.93 -5.00 -6.69
N THR A 464 3.63 -4.60 -7.92
CA THR A 464 3.04 -5.52 -8.90
C THR A 464 3.56 -5.29 -10.31
N SER A 465 3.73 -6.39 -11.05
CA SER A 465 4.05 -6.38 -12.48
C SER A 465 2.85 -6.06 -13.38
N GLY A 466 1.65 -5.94 -12.81
CA GLY A 466 0.41 -5.69 -13.56
C GLY A 466 -0.80 -6.49 -13.06
N GLU A 467 -0.65 -7.26 -11.98
CA GLU A 467 -1.76 -7.80 -11.19
C GLU A 467 -2.44 -6.64 -10.45
N LEU A 468 -3.73 -6.42 -10.73
CA LEU A 468 -4.50 -5.30 -10.18
C LEU A 468 -5.94 -5.69 -9.83
N ASP A 469 -6.40 -6.89 -10.22
CA ASP A 469 -7.80 -7.29 -10.17
C ASP A 469 -8.19 -7.97 -8.84
N ILE A 470 -7.22 -8.55 -8.13
CA ILE A 470 -7.42 -9.14 -6.81
C ILE A 470 -7.60 -8.00 -5.78
N PRO A 471 -8.66 -8.04 -4.95
CA PRO A 471 -8.88 -7.04 -3.90
C PRO A 471 -8.02 -7.33 -2.67
N TRP A 472 -6.71 -7.07 -2.78
CA TRP A 472 -5.75 -7.33 -1.70
C TRP A 472 -6.10 -6.65 -0.37
N GLU A 473 -6.84 -5.54 -0.39
CA GLU A 473 -7.30 -4.83 0.79
C GLU A 473 -8.15 -5.73 1.71
N ILE A 474 -8.92 -6.68 1.16
CA ILE A 474 -9.77 -7.60 1.94
C ILE A 474 -9.04 -8.86 2.42
N VAL A 475 -7.78 -9.06 2.02
CA VAL A 475 -7.02 -10.23 2.46
C VAL A 475 -6.81 -10.14 3.96
N HIS A 476 -7.38 -11.11 4.68
CA HIS A 476 -7.40 -11.12 6.13
C HIS A 476 -6.40 -12.15 6.64
N LEU A 477 -5.34 -11.69 7.28
CA LEU A 477 -4.29 -12.58 7.76
C LEU A 477 -4.86 -13.58 8.78
N VAL A 478 -4.35 -14.82 8.73
CA VAL A 478 -4.79 -15.90 9.61
C VAL A 478 -3.62 -16.42 10.45
N PRO A 479 -3.83 -16.82 11.71
CA PRO A 479 -2.79 -17.47 12.49
C PRO A 479 -2.41 -18.81 11.84
N VAL A 480 -1.09 -19.07 11.70
CA VAL A 480 -0.57 -20.36 11.19
C VAL A 480 -0.20 -21.25 12.38
N GLY A 481 -0.65 -22.51 12.35
CA GLY A 481 -0.31 -23.51 13.37
C GLY A 481 -1.06 -23.35 14.70
N ARG A 482 -0.39 -23.64 15.84
CA ARG A 482 -0.99 -23.62 17.20
C ARG A 482 -0.98 -22.23 17.86
N GLN A 483 -1.18 -21.18 17.07
CA GLN A 483 -1.32 -19.84 17.65
C GLN A 483 -2.73 -19.65 18.20
N ARG A 484 -2.84 -19.00 19.37
CA ARG A 484 -4.16 -18.66 19.92
C ARG A 484 -4.88 -17.70 18.96
N PRO A 485 -6.20 -17.84 18.77
CA PRO A 485 -6.98 -16.88 17.99
C PRO A 485 -6.77 -15.47 18.55
N ASP A 486 -6.32 -14.53 17.72
CA ASP A 486 -6.24 -13.11 18.10
C ASP A 486 -7.65 -12.50 17.99
N PRO A 487 -8.18 -11.86 19.05
CA PRO A 487 -9.44 -11.12 18.96
C PRO A 487 -9.32 -9.92 18.01
N GLU A 488 -8.12 -9.37 17.85
CA GLU A 488 -7.80 -8.34 16.88
C GLU A 488 -7.52 -8.95 15.51
N ARG A 489 -8.10 -8.33 14.49
CA ARG A 489 -8.30 -8.91 13.17
C ARG A 489 -7.71 -7.97 12.13
N TYR A 490 -6.79 -8.49 11.31
CA TYR A 490 -5.88 -7.68 10.49
C TYR A 490 -6.09 -7.97 9.01
N PHE A 491 -6.79 -7.05 8.33
CA PHE A 491 -6.77 -7.00 6.87
C PHE A 491 -5.46 -6.37 6.38
N LEU A 492 -4.97 -6.72 5.18
CA LEU A 492 -3.83 -6.00 4.61
C LEU A 492 -4.15 -4.50 4.49
N GLY A 493 -5.40 -4.14 4.19
CA GLY A 493 -5.89 -2.76 4.22
C GLY A 493 -5.64 -2.04 5.55
N ASP A 494 -5.68 -2.76 6.67
CA ASP A 494 -5.47 -2.22 8.03
C ASP A 494 -3.99 -1.97 8.32
N LEU A 495 -3.09 -2.63 7.59
CA LEU A 495 -1.64 -2.43 7.64
C LEU A 495 -1.19 -1.21 6.81
N GLY A 496 -2.14 -0.41 6.32
CA GLY A 496 -1.86 0.77 5.49
C GLY A 496 -1.50 0.41 4.05
N LEU A 497 -2.09 -0.67 3.51
CA LEU A 497 -1.83 -1.14 2.15
C LEU A 497 -1.99 -0.03 1.12
N THR A 498 -0.91 0.23 0.41
CA THR A 498 -0.82 1.01 -0.84
C THR A 498 -0.23 0.13 -1.93
N ARG A 499 -0.60 0.38 -3.19
CA ARG A 499 -0.15 -0.38 -4.35
C ARG A 499 0.83 0.44 -5.19
N TRP A 500 1.73 -0.24 -5.88
CA TRP A 500 2.63 0.37 -6.84
C TRP A 500 2.85 -0.56 -8.03
N MET A 501 2.66 -0.02 -9.23
CA MET A 501 2.89 -0.73 -10.49
C MET A 501 4.30 -0.42 -11.00
N TYR A 502 4.99 -1.43 -11.49
CA TYR A 502 6.31 -1.19 -12.11
C TYR A 502 6.21 -0.27 -13.33
N GLY A 503 7.23 0.54 -13.52
CA GLY A 503 7.33 1.46 -14.65
C GLY A 503 6.48 2.73 -14.52
N THR A 504 5.78 2.94 -13.40
CA THR A 504 4.99 4.16 -13.16
C THR A 504 5.70 5.12 -12.20
N PRO A 505 5.39 6.44 -12.25
CA PRO A 505 5.98 7.41 -11.36
C PRO A 505 5.70 7.11 -9.89
N ARG A 506 6.64 7.48 -9.02
CA ARG A 506 6.51 7.31 -7.57
C ARG A 506 6.95 8.58 -6.83
N PRO A 507 6.20 9.69 -6.96
CA PRO A 507 6.56 10.93 -6.28
C PRO A 507 6.34 10.82 -4.77
N THR A 508 7.24 11.44 -3.99
CA THR A 508 7.00 11.69 -2.56
C THR A 508 6.43 13.09 -2.30
N VAL A 509 6.39 13.94 -3.33
CA VAL A 509 5.83 15.29 -3.27
C VAL A 509 4.94 15.49 -4.48
N ILE A 510 3.68 15.86 -4.24
CA ILE A 510 2.68 16.12 -5.26
C ILE A 510 2.28 17.58 -5.13
N PRO A 511 2.83 18.48 -5.95
CA PRO A 511 2.41 19.86 -5.93
C PRO A 511 0.96 19.98 -6.42
N VAL A 512 0.16 20.80 -5.74
CA VAL A 512 -1.23 21.08 -6.10
C VAL A 512 -1.39 22.59 -6.29
N ASP A 513 -1.48 23.06 -7.53
CA ASP A 513 -1.94 24.41 -7.85
C ASP A 513 -3.49 24.44 -7.83
N PRO A 514 -4.13 25.22 -6.94
CA PRO A 514 -5.59 25.33 -6.86
C PRO A 514 -6.27 25.67 -8.20
N THR A 515 -5.59 26.39 -9.10
CA THR A 515 -6.13 26.75 -10.43
C THR A 515 -6.15 25.58 -11.43
N ARG A 516 -5.40 24.50 -11.12
CA ARG A 516 -5.27 23.27 -11.90
C ARG A 516 -6.02 22.09 -11.25
N VAL A 517 -6.90 22.37 -10.30
CA VAL A 517 -7.77 21.37 -9.67
C VAL A 517 -9.07 21.24 -10.44
N VAL A 518 -9.43 20.02 -10.78
CA VAL A 518 -10.70 19.65 -11.43
C VAL A 518 -11.46 18.73 -10.48
N ALA A 519 -12.66 19.13 -10.07
CA ALA A 519 -13.52 18.34 -9.19
C ALA A 519 -14.96 18.30 -9.71
N ILE A 520 -15.52 17.09 -9.79
CA ILE A 520 -16.79 16.83 -10.48
C ILE A 520 -17.70 16.02 -9.56
N ALA A 521 -18.90 16.53 -9.32
CA ALA A 521 -20.02 15.80 -8.76
C ALA A 521 -21.22 16.01 -9.71
N PRO A 522 -21.54 15.04 -10.59
CA PRO A 522 -22.58 15.23 -11.59
C PRO A 522 -23.96 15.47 -10.97
N ASP A 523 -24.73 16.38 -11.57
CA ASP A 523 -26.15 16.59 -11.27
C ASP A 523 -26.98 15.77 -12.25
N TYR A 524 -27.37 14.56 -11.84
CA TYR A 524 -27.99 13.60 -12.76
C TYR A 524 -29.40 14.03 -13.17
N VAL A 525 -29.71 13.89 -14.46
CA VAL A 525 -31.07 14.09 -14.98
C VAL A 525 -32.06 13.06 -14.45
N ASP A 526 -31.57 11.86 -14.15
CA ASP A 526 -32.31 10.81 -13.46
C ASP A 526 -32.06 10.91 -11.94
N HIS A 527 -33.02 11.50 -11.23
CA HIS A 527 -32.94 11.70 -9.77
C HIS A 527 -32.84 10.40 -8.96
N SER A 528 -33.10 9.23 -9.55
CA SER A 528 -32.84 7.96 -8.87
C SER A 528 -31.34 7.68 -8.69
N LEU A 529 -30.49 8.40 -9.42
CA LEU A 529 -29.03 8.37 -9.35
C LEU A 529 -28.46 9.44 -8.43
N ASP A 530 -29.28 10.24 -7.74
CA ASP A 530 -28.76 11.33 -6.91
C ASP A 530 -27.90 10.79 -5.75
N LEU A 531 -26.66 11.32 -5.65
CA LEU A 531 -25.73 11.09 -4.55
C LEU A 531 -25.66 12.36 -3.70
N PRO A 532 -26.52 12.51 -2.68
CA PRO A 532 -26.69 13.78 -1.97
C PRO A 532 -25.41 14.27 -1.27
N ARG A 533 -24.49 13.36 -0.90
CA ARG A 533 -23.24 13.71 -0.22
C ARG A 533 -22.05 13.91 -1.17
N ALA A 534 -22.16 13.54 -2.46
CA ALA A 534 -21.08 13.73 -3.43
C ALA A 534 -20.66 15.21 -3.57
N ARG A 535 -21.59 16.15 -3.43
CA ARG A 535 -21.27 17.60 -3.43
C ARG A 535 -20.40 18.02 -2.23
N GLU A 536 -20.54 17.36 -1.08
CA GLU A 536 -19.73 17.65 0.12
C GLU A 536 -18.25 17.32 -0.10
N GLU A 537 -17.94 16.35 -0.97
CA GLU A 537 -16.56 16.02 -1.36
C GLU A 537 -15.90 17.20 -2.09
N ILE A 538 -16.65 17.84 -3.02
CA ILE A 538 -16.19 19.00 -3.79
C ILE A 538 -16.02 20.23 -2.89
N GLU A 539 -16.99 20.47 -2.02
CA GLU A 539 -16.95 21.56 -1.02
C GLU A 539 -15.74 21.41 -0.10
N THR A 540 -15.46 20.19 0.38
CA THR A 540 -14.29 19.91 1.22
C THR A 540 -12.98 20.30 0.52
N ILE A 541 -12.82 19.94 -0.75
CA ILE A 541 -11.62 20.30 -1.54
C ILE A 541 -11.52 21.82 -1.68
N GLY A 542 -12.64 22.48 -2.00
CA GLY A 542 -12.68 23.93 -2.18
C GLY A 542 -12.33 24.71 -0.91
N ASP A 543 -12.85 24.28 0.24
CA ASP A 543 -12.56 24.87 1.55
C ASP A 543 -11.07 24.73 1.92
N LEU A 544 -10.49 23.56 1.70
CA LEU A 544 -9.09 23.28 2.02
C LEU A 544 -8.10 24.02 1.10
N LEU A 545 -8.51 24.35 -0.12
CA LEU A 545 -7.70 25.08 -1.10
C LEU A 545 -8.05 26.56 -1.21
N ALA A 546 -8.96 27.06 -0.36
CA ALA A 546 -9.41 28.45 -0.31
C ALA A 546 -9.98 28.97 -1.65
N GLY A 547 -10.68 28.13 -2.41
CA GLY A 547 -11.33 28.50 -3.66
C GLY A 547 -12.01 27.33 -4.35
N PRO A 548 -13.10 27.55 -5.11
CA PRO A 548 -13.80 26.46 -5.79
C PRO A 548 -12.94 25.85 -6.89
N PRO A 549 -12.88 24.50 -6.99
CA PRO A 549 -12.18 23.83 -8.07
C PRO A 549 -12.87 24.06 -9.42
N ARG A 550 -12.13 23.89 -10.53
CA ARG A 550 -12.75 23.81 -11.86
C ARG A 550 -13.67 22.59 -11.90
N SER A 551 -14.74 22.66 -12.69
CA SER A 551 -15.62 21.51 -12.94
C SER A 551 -15.70 21.21 -14.44
N ALA A 552 -16.24 20.04 -14.76
CA ALA A 552 -16.56 19.61 -16.12
C ALA A 552 -17.97 19.02 -16.11
N ALA A 553 -18.87 19.55 -16.94
CA ALA A 553 -20.27 19.19 -16.95
C ALA A 553 -20.55 17.87 -17.69
N ASP A 554 -19.71 17.53 -18.67
CA ASP A 554 -19.90 16.39 -19.56
C ASP A 554 -18.56 15.73 -19.95
N PRO A 555 -18.58 14.56 -20.63
CA PRO A 555 -17.36 13.86 -21.04
C PRO A 555 -16.45 14.66 -22.00
N ILE A 556 -16.99 15.64 -22.74
CA ILE A 556 -16.22 16.48 -23.67
C ILE A 556 -15.41 17.51 -22.88
N GLU A 557 -16.04 18.19 -21.93
CA GLU A 557 -15.35 19.10 -21.01
C GLU A 557 -14.33 18.35 -20.14
N PHE A 558 -14.65 17.12 -19.74
CA PHE A 558 -13.72 16.29 -18.96
C PHE A 558 -12.47 15.90 -19.76
N ARG A 559 -12.65 15.48 -21.02
CA ARG A 559 -11.52 15.27 -21.95
C ARG A 559 -10.68 16.53 -22.08
N GLN A 560 -11.30 17.69 -22.27
CA GLN A 560 -10.58 18.95 -22.39
C GLN A 560 -9.75 19.23 -21.12
N ALA A 561 -10.32 18.99 -19.93
CA ALA A 561 -9.62 19.17 -18.67
C ALA A 561 -8.40 18.25 -18.52
N ILE A 562 -8.48 17.00 -19.00
CA ILE A 562 -7.33 16.08 -19.06
C ILE A 562 -6.26 16.59 -20.02
N GLN A 563 -6.68 17.04 -21.21
CA GLN A 563 -5.76 17.54 -22.26
C GLN A 563 -5.08 18.87 -21.89
N ASP A 564 -5.78 19.76 -21.17
CA ASP A 564 -5.21 20.99 -20.60
C ASP A 564 -4.17 20.70 -19.50
N GLY A 565 -4.24 19.49 -18.92
CA GLY A 565 -3.47 19.06 -17.76
C GLY A 565 -4.07 19.57 -16.44
N PHE A 566 -3.93 18.74 -15.41
CA PHE A 566 -4.41 18.99 -14.06
C PHE A 566 -3.32 18.65 -13.05
N ASP A 567 -3.44 19.15 -11.82
CA ASP A 567 -2.61 18.74 -10.68
C ASP A 567 -3.38 17.79 -9.75
N LEU A 568 -4.70 18.00 -9.63
CA LEU A 568 -5.63 17.17 -8.89
C LEU A 568 -6.92 17.00 -9.71
N LEU A 569 -7.32 15.75 -9.92
CA LEU A 569 -8.60 15.40 -10.53
C LEU A 569 -9.40 14.55 -9.54
N HIS A 570 -10.59 15.02 -9.19
CA HIS A 570 -11.51 14.32 -8.30
C HIS A 570 -12.87 14.15 -8.96
N PHE A 571 -13.40 12.94 -8.91
CA PHE A 571 -14.72 12.61 -9.45
C PHE A 571 -15.51 11.87 -8.38
N ALA A 572 -16.71 12.38 -8.05
CA ALA A 572 -17.66 11.78 -7.11
C ALA A 572 -18.97 11.50 -7.83
N GLY A 573 -19.25 10.23 -8.12
CA GLY A 573 -20.35 9.86 -9.00
C GLY A 573 -20.53 8.36 -9.18
N HIS A 574 -21.32 7.99 -10.20
CA HIS A 574 -21.53 6.60 -10.55
C HIS A 574 -20.44 6.11 -11.49
N GLY A 575 -19.94 4.92 -11.18
CA GLY A 575 -19.13 4.13 -12.09
C GLY A 575 -19.82 2.79 -12.35
N ARG A 576 -19.53 2.18 -13.50
CA ARG A 576 -20.01 0.83 -13.82
C ARG A 576 -19.03 0.09 -14.70
N TRP A 577 -19.21 -1.22 -14.73
CA TRP A 577 -18.55 -2.10 -15.67
C TRP A 577 -19.38 -2.26 -16.95
N ARG A 578 -18.76 -2.09 -18.13
CA ARG A 578 -19.37 -2.43 -19.41
C ARG A 578 -19.28 -3.93 -19.67
N ASP A 579 -20.44 -4.58 -19.79
CA ASP A 579 -20.59 -5.99 -20.16
C ASP A 579 -20.70 -6.20 -21.68
N ILE A 580 -20.83 -5.12 -22.45
CA ILE A 580 -20.86 -5.10 -23.92
C ILE A 580 -19.58 -4.48 -24.47
N ALA A 581 -19.00 -5.13 -25.49
CA ALA A 581 -17.75 -4.72 -26.11
C ALA A 581 -17.77 -3.26 -26.64
N PRO A 582 -16.67 -2.49 -26.52
CA PRO A 582 -15.47 -2.85 -25.76
C PRO A 582 -15.78 -2.90 -24.26
N LEU A 583 -15.36 -3.99 -23.62
CA LEU A 583 -15.48 -4.17 -22.18
C LEU A 583 -14.53 -3.19 -21.49
N GLY A 584 -14.94 -2.62 -20.37
CA GLY A 584 -14.13 -1.66 -19.66
C GLY A 584 -14.87 -1.00 -18.51
N GLN A 585 -14.18 -0.10 -17.84
CA GLN A 585 -14.76 0.75 -16.81
C GLN A 585 -15.30 2.03 -17.44
N GLU A 586 -16.37 2.57 -16.86
CA GLU A 586 -16.84 3.90 -17.20
C GLU A 586 -17.39 4.65 -16.00
N ILE A 587 -17.33 5.97 -16.08
CA ILE A 587 -17.97 6.91 -15.16
C ILE A 587 -19.08 7.66 -15.88
N ALA A 588 -20.19 7.90 -15.18
CA ALA A 588 -21.39 8.52 -15.72
C ALA A 588 -21.45 10.02 -15.42
N PHE A 589 -21.86 10.82 -16.41
CA PHE A 589 -22.05 12.28 -16.28
C PHE A 589 -23.54 12.64 -16.19
N ALA A 590 -23.83 13.93 -16.00
CA ALA A 590 -25.15 14.48 -15.69
C ALA A 590 -26.28 13.95 -16.59
N ALA A 591 -26.03 13.82 -17.90
CA ALA A 591 -27.03 13.36 -18.88
C ALA A 591 -27.25 11.84 -18.91
N PHE A 592 -26.58 11.06 -18.06
CA PHE A 592 -26.69 9.61 -18.03
C PHE A 592 -28.10 9.17 -17.57
N SER A 593 -28.66 8.19 -18.27
CA SER A 593 -29.96 7.60 -17.98
C SER A 593 -29.91 6.10 -18.29
N ALA A 594 -30.24 5.26 -17.32
CA ALA A 594 -30.24 3.80 -17.50
C ALA A 594 -31.21 3.32 -18.60
N ASP A 595 -32.30 4.05 -18.82
CA ASP A 595 -33.30 3.74 -19.84
C ASP A 595 -32.90 4.20 -21.26
N HIS A 596 -31.91 5.09 -21.37
CA HIS A 596 -31.53 5.78 -22.63
C HIS A 596 -30.02 5.96 -22.71
N ASP A 597 -29.29 4.85 -22.57
CA ASP A 597 -27.84 4.82 -22.57
C ASP A 597 -27.29 4.59 -24.00
N ASP A 598 -26.89 5.68 -24.66
CA ASP A 598 -26.18 5.66 -25.94
C ASP A 598 -24.65 5.82 -25.79
N GLY A 599 -24.15 5.84 -24.54
CA GLY A 599 -22.76 6.07 -24.20
C GLY A 599 -22.27 7.52 -24.30
N SER A 600 -23.08 8.47 -24.76
CA SER A 600 -22.67 9.88 -24.93
C SER A 600 -22.44 10.61 -23.60
N ALA A 601 -23.08 10.13 -22.52
CA ALA A 601 -22.96 10.67 -21.17
C ALA A 601 -21.99 9.87 -20.29
N SER A 602 -21.11 9.06 -20.88
CA SER A 602 -20.12 8.26 -20.16
C SER A 602 -18.71 8.58 -20.63
N TYR A 603 -17.74 8.41 -19.73
CA TYR A 603 -16.32 8.45 -20.04
C TYR A 603 -15.66 7.13 -19.64
N THR A 604 -14.96 6.49 -20.57
CA THR A 604 -14.42 5.13 -20.40
C THR A 604 -12.92 5.14 -20.10
N ASP A 605 -12.39 4.03 -19.60
CA ASP A 605 -10.94 3.79 -19.52
C ASP A 605 -10.24 3.82 -20.89
N SER A 606 -10.96 3.41 -21.95
CA SER A 606 -10.50 3.51 -23.33
C SER A 606 -10.41 4.96 -23.80
N ASP A 607 -11.34 5.81 -23.36
CA ASP A 607 -11.26 7.26 -23.57
C ASP A 607 -10.07 7.86 -22.84
N ALA A 608 -9.88 7.49 -21.57
CA ALA A 608 -8.72 7.88 -20.78
C ALA A 608 -7.40 7.52 -21.46
N ARG A 609 -7.28 6.32 -22.06
CA ARG A 609 -6.04 5.89 -22.72
C ARG A 609 -5.72 6.73 -23.96
N ARG A 610 -6.76 7.13 -24.70
CA ARG A 610 -6.61 7.99 -25.87
C ARG A 610 -6.27 9.42 -25.47
N ASP A 611 -6.89 9.91 -24.41
CA ASP A 611 -6.83 11.31 -24.00
C ASP A 611 -5.60 11.58 -23.10
N LEU A 612 -5.05 10.54 -22.45
CA LEU A 612 -3.80 10.55 -21.67
C LEU A 612 -2.88 9.38 -22.10
N PRO A 613 -2.08 9.53 -23.16
CA PRO A 613 -1.21 8.47 -23.66
C PRO A 613 -0.08 8.14 -22.66
N GLU A 614 0.42 6.90 -22.73
CA GLU A 614 1.52 6.43 -21.88
C GLU A 614 2.77 7.29 -22.04
N LEU A 615 3.39 7.66 -20.92
CA LEU A 615 4.62 8.45 -20.93
C LEU A 615 5.82 7.60 -21.38
N ASP A 616 6.52 8.09 -22.39
CA ASP A 616 7.87 7.62 -22.68
C ASP A 616 8.82 8.05 -21.55
N THR A 617 9.70 7.12 -21.15
CA THR A 617 10.74 7.07 -20.09
C THR A 617 11.45 8.34 -19.56
N ALA A 618 11.15 9.54 -20.05
CA ALA A 618 11.55 10.80 -19.45
C ALA A 618 10.83 11.02 -18.11
N ALA A 619 11.52 11.65 -17.15
CA ALA A 619 10.91 12.03 -15.88
C ALA A 619 9.71 12.98 -16.15
N PRO A 620 8.50 12.67 -15.65
CA PRO A 620 7.34 13.51 -15.89
C PRO A 620 7.58 14.93 -15.36
N THR A 621 7.13 15.92 -16.12
CA THR A 621 7.17 17.34 -15.72
C THR A 621 6.17 17.67 -14.61
N SER A 622 5.13 16.84 -14.46
CA SER A 622 4.12 16.88 -13.40
C SER A 622 3.69 15.46 -13.02
N THR A 623 3.50 15.20 -11.74
CA THR A 623 2.96 13.92 -11.24
C THR A 623 1.62 14.17 -10.54
N PRO A 624 0.53 14.31 -11.30
CA PRO A 624 -0.78 14.68 -10.74
C PRO A 624 -1.37 13.60 -9.84
N PHE A 625 -2.42 13.99 -9.12
CA PHE A 625 -3.23 13.13 -8.26
C PHE A 625 -4.62 12.93 -8.85
N VAL A 626 -5.11 11.67 -8.86
CA VAL A 626 -6.47 11.32 -9.28
C VAL A 626 -7.20 10.59 -8.15
N PHE A 627 -8.41 11.01 -7.85
CA PHE A 627 -9.33 10.33 -6.93
C PHE A 627 -10.67 10.09 -7.65
N LEU A 628 -11.01 8.82 -7.90
CA LEU A 628 -12.31 8.41 -8.44
C LEU A 628 -13.16 7.77 -7.34
N SER A 629 -14.03 8.58 -6.73
CA SER A 629 -15.08 8.19 -5.79
C SER A 629 -16.30 7.69 -6.57
N ALA A 630 -16.12 6.55 -7.25
CA ALA A 630 -17.14 5.94 -8.09
C ALA A 630 -17.05 4.41 -8.03
N CYS A 631 -18.20 3.74 -7.96
CA CYS A 631 -18.27 2.28 -7.86
C CYS A 631 -17.59 1.58 -9.06
N ASP A 632 -16.99 0.41 -8.84
CA ASP A 632 -16.37 -0.45 -9.85
C ASP A 632 -15.18 0.14 -10.64
N VAL A 633 -14.79 1.41 -10.43
CA VAL A 633 -13.60 2.01 -11.08
C VAL A 633 -12.28 1.52 -10.48
N GLY A 634 -12.31 0.86 -9.32
CA GLY A 634 -11.20 0.11 -8.74
C GLY A 634 -11.16 -1.37 -9.16
N ARG A 635 -12.22 -1.90 -9.82
CA ARG A 635 -12.34 -3.31 -10.20
C ARG A 635 -11.85 -3.56 -11.62
N LEU A 636 -11.09 -4.63 -11.83
CA LEU A 636 -10.57 -4.98 -13.16
C LEU A 636 -10.98 -6.40 -13.57
N ARG A 637 -11.06 -6.64 -14.88
CA ARG A 637 -11.15 -8.02 -15.42
C ARG A 637 -9.75 -8.59 -15.60
N SER A 638 -9.60 -9.85 -15.17
CA SER A 638 -8.48 -10.68 -15.57
C SER A 638 -8.53 -10.89 -17.09
N GLY A 639 -7.41 -10.69 -17.79
CA GLY A 639 -7.38 -10.81 -19.25
C GLY A 639 -5.97 -10.94 -19.81
N ALA A 640 -5.80 -11.72 -20.88
CA ALA A 640 -4.50 -12.05 -21.48
C ALA A 640 -3.72 -10.83 -22.01
N THR A 641 -4.41 -9.74 -22.37
CA THR A 641 -3.82 -8.45 -22.78
C THR A 641 -3.78 -7.44 -21.63
N GLY A 642 -4.06 -7.90 -20.40
CA GLY A 642 -4.46 -7.09 -19.26
C GLY A 642 -3.48 -5.98 -18.95
N LEU A 643 -3.93 -4.76 -19.19
CA LEU A 643 -3.42 -3.49 -18.71
C LEU A 643 -4.60 -2.54 -18.94
N GLY A 644 -5.66 -2.67 -18.15
CA GLY A 644 -6.94 -2.00 -18.38
C GLY A 644 -7.43 -1.27 -17.13
N GLY A 645 -8.51 -0.49 -17.29
CA GLY A 645 -9.11 0.34 -16.27
C GLY A 645 -8.35 1.62 -15.93
N PHE A 646 -9.04 2.52 -15.23
CA PHE A 646 -8.58 3.86 -14.93
C PHE A 646 -7.25 3.88 -14.16
N ALA A 647 -7.08 3.00 -13.17
CA ALA A 647 -5.85 2.94 -12.37
C ALA A 647 -4.62 2.75 -13.26
N GLU A 648 -4.66 1.76 -14.15
CA GLU A 648 -3.55 1.46 -15.05
C GLU A 648 -3.31 2.61 -16.03
N VAL A 649 -4.37 3.12 -16.65
CA VAL A 649 -4.29 4.18 -17.66
C VAL A 649 -3.68 5.45 -17.08
N PHE A 650 -4.20 5.91 -15.93
CA PHE A 650 -3.73 7.12 -15.29
C PHE A 650 -2.28 6.99 -14.83
N LEU A 651 -1.91 5.87 -14.18
CA LEU A 651 -0.55 5.66 -13.69
C LEU A 651 0.48 5.62 -14.83
N ARG A 652 0.15 4.95 -15.95
CA ARG A 652 1.00 4.94 -17.15
C ARG A 652 1.04 6.29 -17.85
N GLY A 653 -0.06 7.04 -17.79
CA GLY A 653 -0.15 8.42 -18.25
C GLY A 653 0.62 9.44 -17.40
N GLY A 654 1.25 9.01 -16.31
CA GLY A 654 2.11 9.86 -15.48
C GLY A 654 1.51 10.34 -14.16
N VAL A 655 0.29 9.92 -13.83
CA VAL A 655 -0.33 10.19 -12.53
C VAL A 655 0.53 9.55 -11.43
N GLY A 656 0.87 10.35 -10.43
CA GLY A 656 1.73 9.93 -9.32
C GLY A 656 0.97 9.23 -8.20
N VAL A 657 -0.31 9.57 -8.03
CA VAL A 657 -1.21 8.90 -7.07
C VAL A 657 -2.58 8.70 -7.70
N PHE A 658 -3.10 7.50 -7.60
CA PHE A 658 -4.46 7.16 -8.03
C PHE A 658 -5.21 6.48 -6.89
N ILE A 659 -6.44 6.92 -6.62
CA ILE A 659 -7.35 6.28 -5.67
C ILE A 659 -8.66 5.96 -6.40
N GLY A 660 -9.16 4.73 -6.27
CA GLY A 660 -10.42 4.30 -6.88
C GLY A 660 -11.19 3.37 -5.95
N CYS A 661 -12.52 3.31 -6.14
CA CYS A 661 -13.41 2.45 -5.36
C CYS A 661 -13.73 1.15 -6.11
N SER A 662 -13.41 0.00 -5.52
CA SER A 662 -13.49 -1.31 -6.16
C SER A 662 -14.88 -1.95 -6.13
N TRP A 663 -15.78 -1.49 -5.26
CA TRP A 663 -17.17 -1.92 -5.22
C TRP A 663 -18.06 -0.81 -4.68
N ALA A 664 -19.37 -1.00 -4.77
CA ALA A 664 -20.34 -0.02 -4.33
C ALA A 664 -20.43 0.08 -2.79
N VAL A 665 -20.47 1.32 -2.33
CA VAL A 665 -20.35 1.76 -0.92
C VAL A 665 -21.50 2.69 -0.55
N ARG A 666 -21.68 2.98 0.74
CA ARG A 666 -22.66 3.98 1.17
C ARG A 666 -22.16 5.39 0.91
N ASP A 667 -23.02 6.26 0.38
CA ASP A 667 -22.69 7.65 0.03
C ASP A 667 -22.17 8.46 1.24
N ASP A 668 -22.81 8.32 2.41
CA ASP A 668 -22.42 9.02 3.63
C ASP A 668 -21.06 8.58 4.20
N VAL A 669 -20.78 7.28 4.18
CA VAL A 669 -19.48 6.73 4.63
C VAL A 669 -18.37 7.05 3.62
N THR A 670 -18.71 7.13 2.34
CA THR A 670 -17.80 7.55 1.27
C THR A 670 -17.39 9.00 1.44
N ALA A 671 -18.35 9.90 1.62
CA ALA A 671 -18.06 11.31 1.92
C ALA A 671 -17.23 11.47 3.20
N LEU A 672 -17.48 10.67 4.25
CA LEU A 672 -16.64 10.63 5.46
C LEU A 672 -15.20 10.19 5.15
N PHE A 673 -15.01 9.14 4.35
CA PHE A 673 -13.69 8.66 3.94
C PHE A 673 -12.93 9.77 3.18
N VAL A 674 -13.56 10.36 2.16
CA VAL A 674 -12.98 11.38 1.29
C VAL A 674 -12.65 12.65 2.09
N ARG A 675 -13.58 13.11 2.92
CA ARG A 675 -13.35 14.26 3.81
C ARG A 675 -12.18 14.03 4.74
N THR A 676 -12.14 12.87 5.41
CA THR A 676 -11.03 12.51 6.32
C THR A 676 -9.72 12.48 5.55
N PHE A 677 -9.69 11.87 4.37
CA PHE A 677 -8.49 11.80 3.53
C PHE A 677 -7.96 13.20 3.16
N TYR A 678 -8.84 14.10 2.67
CA TYR A 678 -8.42 15.44 2.26
C TYR A 678 -8.05 16.34 3.43
N GLN A 679 -8.77 16.27 4.55
CA GLN A 679 -8.41 17.00 5.78
C GLN A 679 -7.01 16.60 6.25
N ARG A 680 -6.69 15.30 6.25
CA ARG A 680 -5.38 14.80 6.63
C ARG A 680 -4.30 15.23 5.65
N THR A 681 -4.54 15.13 4.35
CA THR A 681 -3.52 15.45 3.32
C THR A 681 -3.31 16.95 3.12
N LEU A 682 -4.37 17.71 2.83
CA LEU A 682 -4.30 19.14 2.51
C LEU A 682 -4.36 20.04 3.75
N GLY A 683 -5.09 19.62 4.80
CA GLY A 683 -5.26 20.42 6.02
C GLY A 683 -4.17 20.20 7.08
N GLU A 684 -3.76 18.94 7.29
CA GLU A 684 -2.78 18.55 8.31
C GLU A 684 -1.40 18.20 7.73
N ASN A 685 -1.24 18.27 6.40
CA ASN A 685 0.00 17.92 5.69
C ASN A 685 0.47 16.48 5.99
N ALA A 686 -0.44 15.55 6.28
CA ALA A 686 -0.14 14.13 6.49
C ALA A 686 0.28 13.45 5.18
N THR A 687 0.98 12.32 5.27
CA THR A 687 1.28 11.52 4.08
C THR A 687 0.02 10.83 3.57
N VAL A 688 0.01 10.43 2.29
CA VAL A 688 -1.07 9.64 1.69
C VAL A 688 -1.32 8.37 2.50
N GLY A 689 -0.28 7.67 2.96
CA GLY A 689 -0.42 6.48 3.81
C GLY A 689 -1.08 6.76 5.16
N GLU A 690 -0.69 7.86 5.83
CA GLU A 690 -1.30 8.30 7.10
C GLU A 690 -2.78 8.69 6.91
N ALA A 691 -3.08 9.41 5.83
CA ALA A 691 -4.43 9.86 5.51
C ALA A 691 -5.36 8.70 5.16
N VAL A 692 -4.88 7.73 4.37
CA VAL A 692 -5.66 6.52 4.03
C VAL A 692 -5.92 5.68 5.27
N LEU A 693 -4.92 5.48 6.14
CA LEU A 693 -5.14 4.76 7.40
C LEU A 693 -6.21 5.42 8.27
N ALA A 694 -6.17 6.76 8.39
CA ALA A 694 -7.16 7.52 9.13
C ALA A 694 -8.57 7.38 8.49
N ALA A 695 -8.67 7.52 7.17
CA ALA A 695 -9.93 7.40 6.44
C ALA A 695 -10.52 5.98 6.52
N ARG A 696 -9.69 4.93 6.42
CA ARG A 696 -10.10 3.53 6.61
C ARG A 696 -10.57 3.26 8.05
N ARG A 697 -9.94 3.88 9.05
CA ARG A 697 -10.38 3.78 10.45
C ARG A 697 -11.74 4.46 10.64
N ALA A 698 -11.90 5.70 10.17
CA ALA A 698 -13.16 6.45 10.26
C ALA A 698 -14.32 5.69 9.59
N ALA A 699 -14.10 5.16 8.37
CA ALA A 699 -15.12 4.38 7.66
C ALA A 699 -15.51 3.08 8.38
N ARG A 700 -14.56 2.43 9.07
CA ARG A 700 -14.80 1.19 9.84
C ARG A 700 -15.60 1.44 11.11
N GLU A 701 -15.30 2.54 11.78
CA GLU A 701 -16.03 3.01 12.98
C GLU A 701 -17.46 3.40 12.62
N ALA A 702 -17.68 3.96 11.42
CA ALA A 702 -19.00 4.23 10.87
C ALA A 702 -19.83 2.98 10.50
N GLY A 703 -19.27 1.78 10.62
CA GLY A 703 -20.04 0.54 10.56
C GLY A 703 -20.20 -0.12 9.20
N ASP A 704 -19.48 0.32 8.16
CA ASP A 704 -19.65 -0.17 6.79
C ASP A 704 -18.37 -0.82 6.19
N LEU A 705 -18.55 -1.55 5.08
CA LEU A 705 -17.51 -2.21 4.31
C LEU A 705 -16.66 -1.24 3.46
N THR A 706 -17.01 0.05 3.45
CA THR A 706 -16.29 1.12 2.74
C THR A 706 -14.81 1.21 3.10
N SER A 707 -14.43 0.85 4.33
CA SER A 707 -13.04 0.90 4.81
C SER A 707 -12.05 0.07 3.98
N LEU A 708 -12.50 -0.93 3.22
CA LEU A 708 -11.64 -1.76 2.38
C LEU A 708 -11.88 -1.56 0.88
N ALA A 709 -12.88 -0.76 0.50
CA ALA A 709 -13.32 -0.58 -0.89
C ALA A 709 -12.35 0.26 -1.72
N PHE A 710 -11.62 1.16 -1.08
CA PHE A 710 -10.67 2.04 -1.75
C PHE A 710 -9.32 1.37 -1.97
N THR A 711 -8.98 1.18 -3.24
CA THR A 711 -7.66 0.81 -3.71
C THR A 711 -6.83 2.07 -3.93
N VAL A 712 -5.64 2.09 -3.35
CA VAL A 712 -4.74 3.27 -3.32
C VAL A 712 -3.44 2.92 -4.00
N PHE A 713 -3.10 3.61 -5.08
CA PHE A 713 -1.81 3.52 -5.75
C PHE A 713 -0.99 4.77 -5.42
N ALA A 714 0.05 4.62 -4.60
CA ALA A 714 0.85 5.74 -4.09
C ALA A 714 2.17 5.28 -3.49
N ASP A 715 3.16 6.18 -3.41
CA ASP A 715 4.13 6.09 -2.32
C ASP A 715 3.40 6.41 -1.00
N PRO A 716 3.43 5.56 0.04
CA PRO A 716 2.74 5.83 1.30
C PRO A 716 3.24 7.08 2.01
N ARG A 717 4.41 7.61 1.61
CA ARG A 717 5.02 8.83 2.16
C ARG A 717 4.80 10.05 1.27
N ALA A 718 4.07 9.91 0.16
CA ALA A 718 3.70 11.04 -0.68
C ALA A 718 2.93 12.08 0.12
N ARG A 719 3.22 13.37 -0.11
CA ARG A 719 2.46 14.49 0.47
C ARG A 719 1.90 15.37 -0.64
N LEU A 720 0.67 15.82 -0.45
CA LEU A 720 0.04 16.82 -1.32
C LEU A 720 0.47 18.19 -0.79
N VAL A 721 1.10 18.99 -1.64
CA VAL A 721 1.67 20.29 -1.26
C VAL A 721 0.95 21.39 -2.04
N PRO A 722 -0.02 22.08 -1.43
CA PRO A 722 -0.64 23.24 -2.04
C PRO A 722 0.41 24.30 -2.42
N ARG A 723 0.41 24.74 -3.67
CA ARG A 723 1.20 25.92 -4.09
C ARG A 723 0.38 27.16 -3.82
N ALA A 724 1.01 28.18 -3.23
CA ALA A 724 0.40 29.51 -3.19
C ALA A 724 0.16 29.96 -4.63
N ALA A 725 -1.05 30.46 -4.91
CA ALA A 725 -1.33 31.12 -6.18
C ALA A 725 -0.24 32.18 -6.38
N ALA A 726 0.49 32.12 -7.49
CA ALA A 726 1.48 33.13 -7.79
C ALA A 726 0.75 34.48 -7.81
N ASP A 727 1.07 35.37 -6.87
CA ASP A 727 0.60 36.75 -6.92
C ASP A 727 0.92 37.28 -8.31
N GLY A 728 -0.13 37.65 -9.05
CA GLY A 728 -0.02 38.19 -10.39
C GLY A 728 0.88 39.41 -10.36
N GLY A 729 2.17 39.19 -10.63
CA GLY A 729 3.14 40.24 -10.88
C GLY A 729 2.71 40.97 -12.12
N ASP A 730 2.09 42.12 -11.90
CA ASP A 730 1.68 43.10 -12.88
C ASP A 730 2.88 43.46 -13.77
N HIS A 731 2.99 42.81 -14.94
CA HIS A 731 3.86 43.25 -16.00
C HIS A 731 3.14 44.33 -16.80
N SER A 732 3.15 45.54 -16.24
CA SER A 732 2.96 46.80 -16.96
C SER A 732 4.17 47.13 -17.84
#